data_AF-A0AA95MNV8-F1
#
_entry.id   AF-A0AA95MNV8-F1
#
_cell.length_a   1.000
_cell.length_b   1.000
_cell.length_c   1.000
_cell.angle_alpha   90.00
_cell.angle_beta   90.00
_cell.angle_gamma   90.00
#
_symmetry.space_group_name_H-M   'P 1'
#
loop_
_entity.id
_entity.type
_entity.pdbx_description
1 polymer ?
#
loop_
_entity_poly.entity_id
_entity_poly.type
_entity_poly.pdbx_seq_one_letter_code
_entity_poly.pdbx_strand_id
1 'polypeptide(L)'
;MKRKVPVFSQFFAVFMAMFLLLGISAPQTNAAEKPNEKNISLNGLIPETALNSQIVVKDGLTQPIYTTDDAIVEELYVETTVDADKDGKLDRIHLMLYRPKTDPGVKVPVIYHISPYNKNLATYQNHGFIHDLVPVGGNGQPPSYFQGFADQMGAYAAKNLGTLANYFVPRGYAVIIADSLGTAGSDGCPVSGGKEEISAAKSVVDWLNGRAKAFTKAGAEVSATSWSTGNVGMEGTSYEGTLANAVATTGVAGLKTIVPISAISSWYDYYRANGAVVAPGGYQGEDADIHAKAILTRVNPGICKNVIDDLENRQDRVTGDYNDFWHERNFLKDVADVKSSVLIVSGLKDWNVRPKHFAQWWEGLSENNVPRKLWLYQGTHGVNATNRNAFQLLEHRWFDYWLYGIENGIMDEPIVDVQREDNSWSKEASWPNVNTLSTVMHFNAAKETGGGSLTLQQPVNSAGVTESWIDDTKTFLNYVDDMVKYYNNRYDRYYLASNYGPTFVKNLLANPDTANPNRLAYLTSELSNPVRISGTPEISIRASIDRPVSNLTALLVDYGGSSPVIVTRGWTDPQNLESARISVPIVPNKSYTFKWAMEPEDYVIQKGHRLGIVLIATDFESSIIPSSGTKITVDPSKSQVSLPIVGGTTALNLTSTADMKTLVNQLQDQGDIKTNQAAQALNLHLTGVNQFEISGLADKVVKQLQGFKVLLDQQKKSGLISNRAYDLLNKDVDQLLKKWQK
;
A
#
# COMPACT_ATOMS: atom_id res chain seq x y z
N MET A 1 -30.97 65.16 -21.45
CA MET A 1 -31.97 65.53 -22.48
C MET A 1 -32.09 64.37 -23.47
N LYS A 2 -33.21 63.63 -23.42
CA LYS A 2 -34.23 63.51 -24.50
C LYS A 2 -33.70 62.80 -25.76
N ARG A 3 -34.03 61.50 -25.94
CA ARG A 3 -35.22 60.92 -26.64
C ARG A 3 -34.90 60.70 -28.13
N LYS A 4 -35.13 59.54 -28.77
CA LYS A 4 -36.39 58.78 -28.87
C LYS A 4 -36.16 57.38 -29.50
N VAL A 5 -36.96 56.41 -29.04
CA VAL A 5 -37.39 55.16 -29.74
C VAL A 5 -38.75 55.45 -30.42
N PRO A 6 -39.19 54.67 -31.43
CA PRO A 6 -40.28 53.67 -31.24
C PRO A 6 -40.00 52.37 -32.08
N VAL A 7 -40.32 51.11 -31.73
CA VAL A 7 -41.50 50.38 -31.19
C VAL A 7 -42.73 50.33 -32.11
N PHE A 8 -43.24 49.09 -32.29
CA PHE A 8 -44.61 48.58 -32.57
C PHE A 8 -44.65 47.62 -33.78
N SER A 9 -45.31 46.45 -33.79
CA SER A 9 -45.90 45.56 -32.77
C SER A 9 -46.47 44.32 -33.50
N GLN A 10 -46.49 43.17 -32.81
CA GLN A 10 -47.27 41.96 -33.12
C GLN A 10 -48.79 42.23 -33.15
N PHE A 11 -49.59 41.31 -33.71
CA PHE A 11 -50.81 40.82 -33.04
C PHE A 11 -51.28 39.43 -33.53
N PHE A 12 -51.75 38.66 -32.55
CA PHE A 12 -52.31 37.30 -32.52
C PHE A 12 -53.78 37.22 -33.04
N ALA A 13 -54.24 36.01 -33.45
CA ALA A 13 -55.35 35.25 -32.82
C ALA A 13 -56.29 34.46 -33.78
N VAL A 14 -56.43 33.14 -33.49
CA VAL A 14 -57.68 32.37 -33.23
C VAL A 14 -58.48 31.66 -34.36
N PHE A 15 -58.59 30.31 -34.17
CA PHE A 15 -59.64 29.30 -34.49
C PHE A 15 -60.05 28.96 -35.94
N MET A 16 -60.08 27.66 -36.32
CA MET A 16 -61.28 26.79 -36.28
C MET A 16 -61.04 25.38 -36.90
N ALA A 17 -61.86 24.42 -36.45
CA ALA A 17 -61.88 22.97 -36.60
C ALA A 17 -62.14 22.38 -38.01
N MET A 18 -61.71 21.13 -38.25
CA MET A 18 -62.57 19.98 -38.57
C MET A 18 -61.74 18.71 -38.89
N PHE A 19 -61.96 17.62 -38.16
CA PHE A 19 -62.33 16.30 -38.72
C PHE A 19 -62.83 15.35 -37.60
N LEU A 20 -64.13 15.05 -37.66
CA LEU A 20 -64.87 13.93 -37.04
C LEU A 20 -64.41 12.59 -37.68
N LEU A 21 -64.63 11.35 -37.23
CA LEU A 21 -65.34 10.62 -36.16
C LEU A 21 -64.75 9.19 -36.24
N LEU A 22 -64.54 8.42 -35.17
CA LEU A 22 -65.48 7.41 -34.65
C LEU A 22 -64.87 6.80 -33.37
N GLY A 23 -65.70 6.67 -32.33
CA GLY A 23 -65.29 6.15 -31.02
C GLY A 23 -65.34 4.64 -30.92
N ILE A 24 -64.43 4.07 -30.10
CA ILE A 24 -64.58 2.78 -29.45
C ILE A 24 -64.07 2.92 -28.01
N SER A 25 -64.88 2.40 -27.10
CA SER A 25 -64.76 2.25 -25.64
C SER A 25 -63.35 2.18 -25.04
N ALA A 26 -63.15 2.92 -23.95
CA ALA A 26 -61.96 2.88 -23.10
C ALA A 26 -61.74 1.49 -22.49
N PRO A 27 -60.54 0.89 -22.59
CA PRO A 27 -60.12 -0.19 -21.72
C PRO A 27 -59.62 0.39 -20.39
N GLN A 28 -59.96 -0.31 -19.32
CA GLN A 28 -59.49 -0.08 -17.96
C GLN A 28 -57.98 0.15 -17.94
N THR A 29 -57.55 1.12 -17.13
CA THR A 29 -56.15 1.38 -16.80
C THR A 29 -55.56 0.15 -16.12
N ASN A 30 -54.88 -0.69 -16.90
CA ASN A 30 -53.87 -1.59 -16.36
C ASN A 30 -52.74 -0.72 -15.79
N ALA A 31 -52.25 -1.13 -14.63
CA ALA A 31 -51.10 -0.55 -13.96
C ALA A 31 -49.97 -0.29 -14.98
N ALA A 32 -49.38 0.91 -14.94
CA ALA A 32 -48.19 1.21 -15.72
C ALA A 32 -47.09 0.20 -15.36
N GLU A 33 -46.70 -0.65 -16.31
CA GLU A 33 -45.54 -1.53 -16.20
C GLU A 33 -44.29 -0.69 -15.90
N LYS A 34 -43.56 -1.05 -14.85
CA LYS A 34 -42.29 -0.40 -14.48
C LYS A 34 -41.25 -0.66 -15.59
N PRO A 35 -40.45 0.34 -16.02
CA PRO A 35 -39.48 0.18 -17.12
C PRO A 35 -38.35 -0.85 -16.89
N ASN A 36 -38.23 -1.44 -15.69
CA ASN A 36 -37.00 -2.07 -15.21
C ASN A 36 -37.02 -3.60 -15.08
N GLU A 37 -38.11 -4.30 -15.39
CA GLU A 37 -38.21 -5.74 -15.06
C GLU A 37 -37.50 -6.70 -16.02
N LYS A 38 -36.90 -6.27 -17.14
CA LYS A 38 -36.43 -7.25 -18.17
C LYS A 38 -34.96 -7.26 -18.62
N ASN A 39 -34.07 -6.36 -18.21
CA ASN A 39 -32.71 -6.32 -18.82
C ASN A 39 -31.53 -6.03 -17.89
N ILE A 40 -31.68 -6.02 -16.56
CA ILE A 40 -30.51 -5.89 -15.66
C ILE A 40 -30.01 -7.29 -15.31
N SER A 41 -28.81 -7.63 -15.76
CA SER A 41 -28.12 -8.86 -15.35
C SER A 41 -27.63 -8.68 -13.90
N LEU A 42 -27.93 -9.64 -13.03
CA LEU A 42 -27.56 -9.61 -11.62
C LEU A 42 -26.54 -10.71 -11.30
N ASN A 43 -25.62 -10.44 -10.37
CA ASN A 43 -24.52 -11.35 -10.01
C ASN A 43 -24.90 -12.42 -8.98
N GLY A 44 -26.07 -12.30 -8.31
CA GLY A 44 -26.57 -13.27 -7.33
C GLY A 44 -25.80 -13.35 -6.00
N LEU A 45 -24.84 -12.45 -5.74
CA LEU A 45 -23.99 -12.48 -4.53
C LEU A 45 -24.52 -11.60 -3.38
N ILE A 46 -25.36 -10.62 -3.70
CA ILE A 46 -26.03 -9.75 -2.74
C ILE A 46 -27.54 -9.79 -2.98
N PRO A 47 -28.39 -9.52 -1.97
CA PRO A 47 -29.83 -9.38 -2.20
C PRO A 47 -30.07 -8.43 -3.36
N GLU A 48 -31.02 -8.73 -4.24
CA GLU A 48 -31.26 -8.05 -5.52
C GLU A 48 -31.78 -6.61 -5.34
N THR A 49 -30.95 -5.76 -4.74
CA THR A 49 -31.26 -4.37 -4.36
C THR A 49 -31.58 -3.51 -5.56
N ALA A 50 -30.93 -3.77 -6.70
CA ALA A 50 -31.25 -3.14 -7.99
C ALA A 50 -32.74 -3.24 -8.37
N LEU A 51 -33.45 -4.32 -8.00
CA LEU A 51 -34.88 -4.49 -8.30
C LEU A 51 -35.79 -3.65 -7.41
N ASN A 52 -35.28 -3.23 -6.24
CA ASN A 52 -35.98 -2.37 -5.28
C ASN A 52 -35.54 -0.90 -5.38
N SER A 53 -34.67 -0.58 -6.35
CA SER A 53 -34.18 0.75 -6.64
C SER A 53 -34.69 1.24 -7.99
N GLN A 54 -34.90 2.54 -8.15
CA GLN A 54 -35.17 3.16 -9.44
C GLN A 54 -33.83 3.60 -10.03
N ILE A 55 -33.28 2.79 -10.94
CA ILE A 55 -31.99 3.02 -11.61
C ILE A 55 -32.11 2.75 -13.11
N VAL A 56 -31.20 3.31 -13.90
CA VAL A 56 -31.01 2.95 -15.31
C VAL A 56 -29.59 2.43 -15.46
N VAL A 57 -29.45 1.25 -16.08
CA VAL A 57 -28.15 0.61 -16.32
C VAL A 57 -27.87 0.61 -17.82
N LYS A 58 -26.68 1.10 -18.20
CA LYS A 58 -26.17 1.06 -19.57
C LYS A 58 -24.74 0.55 -19.54
N ASP A 59 -24.44 -0.43 -20.39
CA ASP A 59 -23.11 -1.06 -20.49
C ASP A 59 -22.57 -1.54 -19.12
N GLY A 60 -23.47 -2.09 -18.28
CA GLY A 60 -23.14 -2.57 -16.93
C GLY A 60 -22.94 -1.49 -15.86
N LEU A 61 -23.30 -0.24 -16.16
CA LEU A 61 -23.11 0.92 -15.26
C LEU A 61 -24.39 1.70 -14.98
N THR A 62 -24.57 2.13 -13.74
CA THR A 62 -25.65 3.04 -13.34
C THR A 62 -25.50 4.41 -13.98
N GLN A 63 -26.62 4.96 -14.44
CA GLN A 63 -26.70 6.23 -15.15
C GLN A 63 -27.24 7.35 -14.25
N PRO A 64 -26.81 8.61 -14.46
CA PRO A 64 -27.26 9.73 -13.66
C PRO A 64 -28.70 10.11 -14.03
N ILE A 65 -29.69 9.58 -13.30
CA ILE A 65 -31.11 9.89 -13.49
C ILE A 65 -31.67 10.81 -12.41
N TYR A 66 -30.94 11.01 -11.31
CA TYR A 66 -31.21 12.00 -10.27
C TYR A 66 -30.34 13.24 -10.47
N THR A 67 -30.63 14.30 -9.73
CA THR A 67 -29.83 15.54 -9.68
C THR A 67 -29.37 15.83 -8.25
N THR A 68 -28.22 16.49 -8.12
CA THR A 68 -27.72 17.00 -6.83
C THR A 68 -28.56 18.16 -6.29
N ASP A 69 -29.28 18.89 -7.15
CA ASP A 69 -30.09 20.04 -6.76
C ASP A 69 -31.33 19.62 -5.93
N ASP A 70 -31.85 18.43 -6.19
CA ASP A 70 -32.98 17.83 -5.47
C ASP A 70 -32.54 16.82 -4.40
N ALA A 71 -31.23 16.71 -4.16
CA ALA A 71 -30.70 15.78 -3.16
C ALA A 71 -31.18 16.17 -1.77
N ILE A 72 -31.54 15.16 -0.98
CA ILE A 72 -31.84 15.35 0.44
C ILE A 72 -30.49 15.39 1.17
N VAL A 73 -30.28 16.48 1.91
CA VAL A 73 -29.07 16.73 2.69
C VAL A 73 -29.43 16.85 4.16
N GLU A 74 -28.85 16.00 5.00
CA GLU A 74 -29.16 15.89 6.43
C GLU A 74 -27.87 15.91 7.26
N GLU A 75 -27.86 16.68 8.36
CA GLU A 75 -26.80 16.69 9.38
C GLU A 75 -27.26 15.81 10.55
N LEU A 76 -26.51 14.75 10.86
CA LEU A 76 -26.90 13.72 11.82
C LEU A 76 -25.77 13.36 12.79
N TYR A 77 -26.15 12.74 13.90
CA TYR A 77 -25.25 12.24 14.94
C TYR A 77 -25.59 10.78 15.24
N VAL A 78 -24.72 9.85 14.87
CA VAL A 78 -24.89 8.42 15.14
C VAL A 78 -24.31 8.11 16.52
N GLU A 79 -25.12 7.56 17.42
CA GLU A 79 -24.67 7.12 18.74
C GLU A 79 -23.86 5.83 18.63
N THR A 80 -22.67 5.85 19.21
CA THR A 80 -21.72 4.74 19.14
C THR A 80 -21.88 3.79 20.32
N THR A 81 -21.07 2.73 20.36
CA THR A 81 -20.99 1.82 21.50
C THR A 81 -19.82 2.14 22.44
N VAL A 82 -19.17 3.29 22.29
CA VAL A 82 -17.94 3.64 23.00
C VAL A 82 -18.08 4.95 23.77
N ASP A 83 -17.26 5.09 24.81
CA ASP A 83 -17.05 6.29 25.62
C ASP A 83 -15.52 6.53 25.67
N ALA A 84 -14.97 7.08 24.59
CA ALA A 84 -13.54 7.24 24.40
C ALA A 84 -13.00 8.48 25.11
N ASP A 85 -13.83 9.50 25.34
CA ASP A 85 -13.45 10.66 26.14
C ASP A 85 -13.67 10.47 27.66
N LYS A 86 -14.30 9.35 28.05
CA LYS A 86 -14.51 8.89 29.43
C LYS A 86 -15.38 9.86 30.24
N ASP A 87 -16.36 10.48 29.59
CA ASP A 87 -17.30 11.41 30.22
C ASP A 87 -18.53 10.72 30.84
N GLY A 88 -18.65 9.40 30.67
CA GLY A 88 -19.74 8.57 31.15
C GLY A 88 -20.94 8.48 30.20
N LYS A 89 -20.84 9.02 28.98
CA LYS A 89 -21.85 8.92 27.92
C LYS A 89 -21.25 8.25 26.69
N LEU A 90 -22.14 7.71 25.87
CA LEU A 90 -21.74 7.16 24.58
C LEU A 90 -21.43 8.30 23.61
N ASP A 91 -20.29 8.19 22.94
CA ASP A 91 -19.85 9.13 21.93
C ASP A 91 -20.79 9.11 20.72
N ARG A 92 -20.86 10.23 20.01
CA ARG A 92 -21.61 10.37 18.77
C ARG A 92 -20.69 10.75 17.62
N ILE A 93 -20.87 10.06 16.49
CA ILE A 93 -20.23 10.38 15.22
C ILE A 93 -21.11 11.34 14.44
N HIS A 94 -20.59 12.54 14.18
CA HIS A 94 -21.22 13.53 13.33
C HIS A 94 -21.05 13.16 11.85
N LEU A 95 -22.12 13.35 11.05
CA LEU A 95 -22.07 13.11 9.62
C LEU A 95 -23.00 14.02 8.82
N MET A 96 -22.63 14.23 7.56
CA MET A 96 -23.46 14.79 6.49
C MET A 96 -23.92 13.66 5.58
N LEU A 97 -25.23 13.50 5.43
CA LEU A 97 -25.87 12.54 4.53
C LEU A 97 -26.35 13.26 3.28
N TYR A 98 -25.95 12.78 2.11
CA TYR A 98 -26.44 13.20 0.80
C TYR A 98 -27.13 12.02 0.14
N ARG A 99 -28.41 12.12 -0.20
CA ARG A 99 -29.12 11.02 -0.87
C ARG A 99 -30.09 11.52 -1.93
N PRO A 100 -30.31 10.75 -3.00
CA PRO A 100 -31.30 11.12 -4.00
C PRO A 100 -32.69 11.17 -3.37
N LYS A 101 -33.52 12.09 -3.88
CA LYS A 101 -34.94 12.10 -3.58
C LYS A 101 -35.62 10.98 -4.37
N THR A 102 -35.93 9.88 -3.70
CA THR A 102 -36.56 8.71 -4.30
C THR A 102 -38.07 8.68 -4.03
N ASP A 103 -38.80 7.92 -4.85
CA ASP A 103 -40.21 7.63 -4.58
C ASP A 103 -40.37 6.81 -3.28
N PRO A 104 -41.52 6.91 -2.58
CA PRO A 104 -41.76 6.15 -1.37
C PRO A 104 -41.53 4.64 -1.55
N GLY A 105 -40.74 4.05 -0.65
CA GLY A 105 -40.39 2.61 -0.68
C GLY A 105 -39.19 2.24 -1.55
N VAL A 106 -38.68 3.18 -2.36
CA VAL A 106 -37.45 2.98 -3.14
C VAL A 106 -36.23 3.21 -2.25
N LYS A 107 -35.42 2.16 -2.11
CA LYS A 107 -34.22 2.17 -1.27
C LYS A 107 -32.94 2.28 -2.10
N VAL A 108 -31.88 2.78 -1.49
CA VAL A 108 -30.56 2.97 -2.14
C VAL A 108 -29.42 2.38 -1.32
N PRO A 109 -28.34 1.87 -1.95
CA PRO A 109 -27.08 1.56 -1.27
C PRO A 109 -26.37 2.82 -0.79
N VAL A 110 -25.42 2.64 0.12
CA VAL A 110 -24.68 3.74 0.75
C VAL A 110 -23.19 3.61 0.48
N ILE A 111 -22.57 4.70 0.03
CA ILE A 111 -21.12 4.88 0.04
C ILE A 111 -20.77 5.71 1.28
N TYR A 112 -19.97 5.13 2.16
CA TYR A 112 -19.63 5.68 3.46
C TYR A 112 -18.15 6.10 3.48
N HIS A 113 -17.93 7.40 3.55
CA HIS A 113 -16.62 8.02 3.69
C HIS A 113 -16.51 8.62 5.10
N ILE A 114 -15.64 8.06 5.94
CA ILE A 114 -15.32 8.62 7.26
C ILE A 114 -13.93 9.24 7.20
N SER A 115 -13.84 10.51 7.62
CA SER A 115 -12.58 11.25 7.59
C SER A 115 -12.29 11.92 8.93
N PRO A 116 -11.09 11.67 9.52
CA PRO A 116 -10.60 12.50 10.61
C PRO A 116 -10.19 13.91 10.14
N TYR A 117 -10.19 14.17 8.83
CA TYR A 117 -9.65 15.39 8.22
C TYR A 117 -10.70 16.39 7.71
N ASN A 118 -12.01 16.14 7.90
CA ASN A 118 -13.08 17.04 7.44
C ASN A 118 -13.01 18.48 7.99
N LYS A 119 -12.17 18.71 9.00
CA LYS A 119 -11.79 20.01 9.52
C LYS A 119 -10.28 20.15 9.49
N ASN A 120 -9.81 21.38 9.27
CA ASN A 120 -8.39 21.71 9.30
C ASN A 120 -7.73 21.15 10.56
N LEU A 121 -6.54 20.56 10.38
CA LEU A 121 -5.74 19.99 11.46
C LEU A 121 -5.49 21.02 12.57
N ALA A 122 -5.47 20.54 13.81
CA ALA A 122 -5.03 21.31 14.95
C ALA A 122 -3.53 21.61 14.84
N THR A 123 -3.05 22.60 15.60
CA THR A 123 -1.62 22.83 15.74
C THR A 123 -1.00 21.77 16.65
N TYR A 124 0.13 21.21 16.23
CA TYR A 124 0.88 20.20 16.97
C TYR A 124 2.39 20.42 16.83
N GLN A 125 3.16 19.69 17.63
CA GLN A 125 4.63 19.62 17.57
C GLN A 125 5.04 18.17 17.40
N ASN A 126 6.04 17.92 16.55
CA ASN A 126 6.59 16.60 16.31
C ASN A 126 7.65 16.23 17.35
N HIS A 127 7.88 14.94 17.53
CA HIS A 127 9.00 14.41 18.30
C HIS A 127 10.31 14.67 17.56
N GLY A 128 11.31 15.22 18.23
CA GLY A 128 12.66 15.38 17.72
C GLY A 128 13.27 14.03 17.35
N PHE A 129 14.00 14.00 16.25
CA PHE A 129 14.59 12.80 15.67
C PHE A 129 16.12 12.86 15.60
N ILE A 130 16.74 13.93 16.09
CA ILE A 130 18.20 14.11 16.16
C ILE A 130 18.64 13.86 17.60
N HIS A 131 18.80 12.59 17.94
CA HIS A 131 19.23 12.13 19.26
C HIS A 131 19.82 10.72 19.16
N ASP A 132 20.55 10.30 20.19
CA ASP A 132 21.14 8.97 20.24
C ASP A 132 20.07 7.87 20.37
N LEU A 133 20.39 6.72 19.80
CA LEU A 133 19.64 5.47 20.00
C LEU A 133 19.88 4.94 21.41
N VAL A 134 18.87 4.31 21.98
CA VAL A 134 18.92 3.82 23.37
C VAL A 134 19.12 2.31 23.38
N PRO A 135 20.22 1.80 23.97
CA PRO A 135 20.36 0.36 24.19
C PRO A 135 19.33 -0.11 25.23
N VAL A 136 18.74 -1.29 25.03
CA VAL A 136 17.76 -1.86 25.98
C VAL A 136 18.33 -1.95 27.38
N GLY A 137 17.51 -1.57 28.36
CA GLY A 137 17.89 -1.49 29.78
C GLY A 137 18.66 -0.21 30.13
N GLY A 138 18.94 0.66 29.14
CA GLY A 138 19.46 2.00 29.36
C GLY A 138 18.38 2.98 29.78
N ASN A 139 18.77 4.02 30.52
CA ASN A 139 17.88 5.15 30.85
C ASN A 139 17.84 6.12 29.67
N GLY A 140 16.91 5.91 28.74
CA GLY A 140 16.61 6.85 27.66
C GLY A 140 15.85 8.07 28.17
N GLN A 141 16.09 9.24 27.59
CA GLN A 141 15.19 10.39 27.74
C GLN A 141 14.17 10.37 26.60
N PRO A 142 12.92 10.79 26.83
CA PRO A 142 11.99 11.01 25.73
C PRO A 142 12.58 12.04 24.75
N PRO A 143 12.26 11.93 23.45
CA PRO A 143 12.72 12.91 22.47
C PRO A 143 12.24 14.32 22.84
N SER A 144 13.04 15.34 22.53
CA SER A 144 12.61 16.74 22.59
C SER A 144 11.49 17.02 21.58
N TYR A 145 10.79 18.16 21.64
CA TYR A 145 9.74 18.52 20.67
C TYR A 145 10.19 19.61 19.68
N PHE A 146 9.65 19.60 18.45
CA PHE A 146 9.86 20.66 17.45
C PHE A 146 8.59 20.97 16.64
N GLN A 147 8.51 22.12 15.98
CA GLN A 147 7.34 22.47 15.17
C GLN A 147 7.30 21.60 13.90
N GLY A 148 6.30 20.73 13.77
CA GLY A 148 6.13 19.86 12.61
C GLY A 148 5.76 20.65 11.34
N PHE A 149 5.91 19.99 10.18
CA PHE A 149 5.68 20.54 8.84
C PHE A 149 4.20 20.74 8.46
N ALA A 150 3.36 21.14 9.42
CA ALA A 150 1.93 21.38 9.17
C ALA A 150 1.68 22.38 8.03
N ASP A 151 2.64 23.28 7.77
CA ASP A 151 2.55 24.32 6.73
C ASP A 151 2.58 23.79 5.28
N GLN A 152 2.86 22.50 5.04
CA GLN A 152 2.79 21.88 3.71
C GLN A 152 1.62 20.90 3.51
N MET A 153 0.76 20.72 4.51
CA MET A 153 -0.61 20.23 4.29
C MET A 153 -1.42 21.38 3.69
N GLY A 154 -1.18 21.69 2.41
CA GLY A 154 -1.98 22.67 1.69
C GLY A 154 -3.44 22.22 1.71
N ALA A 155 -4.25 22.77 2.63
CA ALA A 155 -5.70 22.61 2.71
C ALA A 155 -6.20 21.24 2.21
N TYR A 156 -5.63 20.13 2.70
CA TYR A 156 -6.23 18.82 2.48
C TYR A 156 -7.51 18.79 3.32
N ALA A 157 -8.61 18.48 2.66
CA ALA A 157 -9.93 18.24 3.26
C ALA A 157 -10.71 19.46 3.81
N ALA A 158 -11.04 20.39 2.92
CA ALA A 158 -12.38 21.00 2.92
C ALA A 158 -13.05 21.03 1.53
N LYS A 159 -12.33 20.67 0.45
CA LYS A 159 -12.74 20.97 -0.93
C LYS A 159 -13.33 19.82 -1.75
N ASN A 160 -13.31 18.57 -1.27
CA ASN A 160 -13.78 17.41 -2.06
C ASN A 160 -15.06 16.75 -1.57
N LEU A 161 -15.69 17.22 -0.48
CA LEU A 161 -16.94 16.68 0.05
C LEU A 161 -18.07 16.64 -1.00
N GLY A 162 -18.02 17.54 -1.99
CA GLY A 162 -18.95 17.53 -3.11
C GLY A 162 -18.61 16.50 -4.19
N THR A 163 -17.36 16.10 -4.42
CA THR A 163 -17.01 15.34 -5.64
C THR A 163 -17.55 13.91 -5.67
N LEU A 164 -17.51 13.21 -4.53
CA LEU A 164 -18.05 11.85 -4.42
C LEU A 164 -19.59 11.86 -4.51
N ALA A 165 -20.23 12.74 -3.72
CA ALA A 165 -21.67 12.93 -3.75
C ALA A 165 -22.17 13.37 -5.14
N ASN A 166 -21.49 14.33 -5.79
CA ASN A 166 -21.84 14.81 -7.12
C ASN A 166 -21.75 13.72 -8.20
N TYR A 167 -20.93 12.69 -8.00
CA TYR A 167 -20.84 11.58 -8.94
C TYR A 167 -21.90 10.51 -8.66
N PHE A 168 -22.01 10.07 -7.41
CA PHE A 168 -22.79 8.89 -7.05
C PHE A 168 -24.25 9.17 -6.68
N VAL A 169 -24.59 10.35 -6.12
CA VAL A 169 -25.98 10.70 -5.80
C VAL A 169 -26.86 10.74 -7.07
N PRO A 170 -26.46 11.40 -8.18
CA PRO A 170 -27.18 11.32 -9.44
C PRO A 170 -27.43 9.89 -9.94
N ARG A 171 -26.55 8.95 -9.60
CA ARG A 171 -26.57 7.54 -10.03
C ARG A 171 -27.34 6.62 -9.07
N GLY A 172 -27.98 7.19 -8.05
CA GLY A 172 -28.87 6.45 -7.15
C GLY A 172 -28.25 6.01 -5.84
N TYR A 173 -27.04 6.43 -5.49
CA TYR A 173 -26.42 6.10 -4.21
C TYR A 173 -26.71 7.17 -3.15
N ALA A 174 -26.86 6.77 -1.89
CA ALA A 174 -26.63 7.68 -0.78
C ALA A 174 -25.12 7.77 -0.51
N VAL A 175 -24.64 8.95 -0.15
CA VAL A 175 -23.24 9.22 0.22
C VAL A 175 -23.23 9.83 1.62
N ILE A 176 -22.46 9.23 2.52
CA ILE A 176 -22.21 9.76 3.86
C ILE A 176 -20.78 10.28 3.89
N ILE A 177 -20.64 11.53 4.34
CA ILE A 177 -19.36 12.04 4.82
C ILE A 177 -19.44 12.19 6.33
N ALA A 178 -18.72 11.36 7.07
CA ALA A 178 -18.67 11.40 8.53
C ALA A 178 -17.33 11.93 9.04
N ASP A 179 -17.38 12.56 10.21
CA ASP A 179 -16.21 12.88 11.01
C ASP A 179 -15.75 11.64 11.79
N SER A 180 -14.45 11.50 12.06
CA SER A 180 -13.96 10.47 12.98
C SER A 180 -14.15 10.87 14.44
N LEU A 181 -13.85 9.94 15.34
CA LEU A 181 -13.92 10.12 16.78
C LEU A 181 -13.01 11.27 17.24
N GLY A 182 -13.57 12.20 18.02
CA GLY A 182 -12.87 13.38 18.54
C GLY A 182 -12.49 14.43 17.50
N THR A 183 -13.01 14.34 16.28
CA THR A 183 -12.77 15.32 15.22
C THR A 183 -14.02 16.14 14.92
N ALA A 184 -13.81 17.37 14.46
CA ALA A 184 -14.85 18.28 13.96
C ALA A 184 -16.15 18.30 14.80
N GLY A 185 -17.25 17.72 14.32
CA GLY A 185 -18.54 17.69 15.00
C GLY A 185 -18.77 16.51 15.94
N SER A 186 -17.89 15.50 15.95
CA SER A 186 -18.02 14.28 16.74
C SER A 186 -17.58 14.44 18.20
N ASP A 187 -18.16 13.61 19.07
CA ASP A 187 -17.71 13.43 20.46
C ASP A 187 -16.50 12.46 20.51
N GLY A 188 -16.05 12.11 21.72
CA GLY A 188 -14.93 11.19 21.94
C GLY A 188 -13.55 11.80 21.72
N CYS A 189 -12.53 10.94 21.69
CA CYS A 189 -11.14 11.34 21.53
C CYS A 189 -10.46 10.50 20.44
N PRO A 190 -9.55 11.09 19.64
CA PRO A 190 -8.78 10.32 18.68
C PRO A 190 -7.86 9.34 19.41
N VAL A 191 -7.86 8.08 18.98
CA VAL A 191 -7.06 7.00 19.56
C VAL A 191 -6.09 6.35 18.55
N SER A 192 -5.91 7.00 17.39
CA SER A 192 -5.02 6.60 16.29
C SER A 192 -5.05 5.11 15.98
N GLY A 193 -6.12 4.63 15.33
CA GLY A 193 -6.26 3.22 14.95
C GLY A 193 -6.66 2.27 16.09
N GLY A 194 -6.95 2.81 17.27
CA GLY A 194 -7.43 2.05 18.42
C GLY A 194 -8.84 1.47 18.21
N LYS A 195 -9.18 0.44 19.00
CA LYS A 195 -10.45 -0.30 18.92
C LYS A 195 -11.70 0.58 19.08
N GLU A 196 -11.60 1.68 19.83
CA GLU A 196 -12.68 2.62 20.05
C GLU A 196 -13.06 3.33 18.75
N GLU A 197 -12.05 3.75 17.97
CA GLU A 197 -12.26 4.38 16.67
C GLU A 197 -12.90 3.42 15.66
N ILE A 198 -12.47 2.14 15.65
CA ILE A 198 -13.07 1.09 14.82
C ILE A 198 -14.54 0.89 15.17
N SER A 199 -14.85 0.79 16.46
CA SER A 199 -16.21 0.56 16.96
C SER A 199 -17.13 1.76 16.69
N ALA A 200 -16.60 2.98 16.81
CA ALA A 200 -17.31 4.20 16.48
C ALA A 200 -17.65 4.28 14.98
N ALA A 201 -16.68 4.03 14.10
CA ALA A 201 -16.89 3.99 12.65
C ALA A 201 -17.88 2.89 12.24
N LYS A 202 -17.77 1.70 12.82
CA LYS A 202 -18.72 0.58 12.63
C LYS A 202 -20.16 0.94 12.98
N SER A 203 -20.37 1.81 13.98
CA SER A 203 -21.71 2.19 14.45
C SER A 203 -22.55 2.87 13.36
N VAL A 204 -21.92 3.55 12.40
CA VAL A 204 -22.61 4.12 11.22
C VAL A 204 -23.16 3.02 10.32
N VAL A 205 -22.40 1.95 10.09
CA VAL A 205 -22.86 0.77 9.33
C VAL A 205 -24.02 0.07 10.06
N ASP A 206 -23.94 -0.02 11.39
CA ASP A 206 -25.02 -0.56 12.22
C ASP A 206 -26.29 0.30 12.14
N TRP A 207 -26.19 1.63 12.21
CA TRP A 207 -27.34 2.53 12.07
C TRP A 207 -28.02 2.38 10.70
N LEU A 208 -27.23 2.33 9.63
CA LEU A 208 -27.72 2.08 8.26
C LEU A 208 -28.50 0.77 8.13
N ASN A 209 -28.25 -0.18 9.03
CA ASN A 209 -28.90 -1.48 9.10
C ASN A 209 -29.85 -1.64 10.31
N GLY A 210 -30.22 -0.54 10.99
CA GLY A 210 -31.20 -0.55 12.08
C GLY A 210 -30.70 -1.14 13.41
N ARG A 211 -29.39 -1.25 13.62
CA ARG A 211 -28.74 -1.79 14.83
C ARG A 211 -28.10 -0.72 15.73
N ALA A 212 -28.09 0.54 15.30
CA ALA A 212 -27.68 1.68 16.11
C ALA A 212 -28.65 2.85 15.90
N LYS A 213 -28.60 3.85 16.78
CA LYS A 213 -29.46 5.03 16.74
C LYS A 213 -28.72 6.21 16.12
N ALA A 214 -29.45 7.07 15.43
CA ALA A 214 -28.96 8.38 15.03
C ALA A 214 -29.98 9.46 15.36
N PHE A 215 -29.49 10.68 15.53
CA PHE A 215 -30.28 11.82 15.94
C PHE A 215 -29.99 13.04 15.06
N THR A 216 -30.99 13.86 14.84
CA THR A 216 -30.77 15.24 14.38
C THR A 216 -30.09 16.05 15.48
N LYS A 217 -29.56 17.22 15.14
CA LYS A 217 -29.03 18.19 16.12
C LYS A 217 -30.04 18.58 17.21
N ALA A 218 -31.34 18.53 16.90
CA ALA A 218 -32.42 18.81 17.86
C ALA A 218 -32.77 17.60 18.75
N GLY A 219 -32.11 16.45 18.58
CA GLY A 219 -32.31 15.24 19.35
C GLY A 219 -33.44 14.32 18.86
N ALA A 220 -34.04 14.61 17.70
CA ALA A 220 -35.04 13.72 17.10
C ALA A 220 -34.37 12.49 16.47
N GLU A 221 -34.85 11.29 16.80
CA GLU A 221 -34.31 10.04 16.26
C GLU A 221 -34.60 9.90 14.75
N VAL A 222 -33.61 9.44 13.99
CA VAL A 222 -33.69 9.24 12.54
C VAL A 222 -33.35 7.80 12.21
N SER A 223 -34.26 7.10 11.52
CA SER A 223 -34.03 5.75 11.02
C SER A 223 -33.54 5.75 9.58
N ALA A 224 -32.47 5.00 9.30
CA ALA A 224 -32.01 4.77 7.93
C ALA A 224 -32.81 3.68 7.19
N THR A 225 -33.48 2.77 7.92
CA THR A 225 -34.09 1.56 7.37
C THR A 225 -35.26 1.81 6.40
N SER A 226 -35.80 3.03 6.37
CA SER A 226 -36.86 3.43 5.45
C SER A 226 -36.36 3.73 4.03
N TRP A 227 -35.07 4.09 3.87
CA TRP A 227 -34.49 4.51 2.59
C TRP A 227 -33.18 3.79 2.23
N SER A 228 -32.48 3.21 3.20
CA SER A 228 -31.26 2.44 2.96
C SER A 228 -31.59 0.98 2.63
N THR A 229 -30.86 0.41 1.67
CA THR A 229 -30.86 -1.03 1.40
C THR A 229 -30.15 -1.84 2.49
N GLY A 230 -29.31 -1.18 3.30
CA GLY A 230 -28.38 -1.82 4.24
C GLY A 230 -27.05 -2.26 3.62
N ASN A 231 -26.91 -2.23 2.28
CA ASN A 231 -25.64 -2.46 1.60
C ASN A 231 -24.78 -1.20 1.67
N VAL A 232 -23.63 -1.33 2.33
CA VAL A 232 -22.68 -0.24 2.55
C VAL A 232 -21.35 -0.57 1.89
N GLY A 233 -20.81 0.38 1.14
CA GLY A 233 -19.42 0.38 0.69
C GLY A 233 -18.64 1.46 1.44
N MET A 234 -17.40 1.19 1.84
CA MET A 234 -16.51 2.24 2.38
C MET A 234 -15.39 2.55 1.39
N GLU A 235 -14.98 3.81 1.29
CA GLU A 235 -13.81 4.23 0.52
C GLU A 235 -13.06 5.33 1.24
N GLY A 236 -11.79 5.47 0.86
CA GLY A 236 -11.01 6.60 1.31
C GLY A 236 -9.54 6.47 0.98
N THR A 237 -8.85 7.61 0.93
CA THR A 237 -7.39 7.67 0.83
C THR A 237 -6.77 7.69 2.22
N SER A 238 -5.57 7.14 2.42
CA SER A 238 -4.86 7.30 3.70
C SER A 238 -5.66 6.78 4.88
N TYR A 239 -5.83 7.61 5.92
CA TYR A 239 -6.59 7.27 7.12
C TYR A 239 -8.05 6.92 6.81
N GLU A 240 -8.70 7.57 5.84
CA GLU A 240 -10.05 7.19 5.43
C GLU A 240 -10.10 5.73 4.93
N GLY A 241 -9.11 5.33 4.13
CA GLY A 241 -8.94 3.94 3.69
C GLY A 241 -8.52 2.99 4.83
N THR A 242 -7.71 3.48 5.77
CA THR A 242 -7.30 2.76 6.99
C THR A 242 -8.52 2.42 7.85
N LEU A 243 -9.46 3.35 8.02
CA LEU A 243 -10.72 3.11 8.73
C LEU A 243 -11.60 2.12 7.99
N ALA A 244 -11.62 2.14 6.65
CA ALA A 244 -12.31 1.12 5.86
C ALA A 244 -11.72 -0.29 6.10
N ASN A 245 -10.38 -0.44 6.10
CA ASN A 245 -9.73 -1.69 6.49
C ASN A 245 -10.12 -2.13 7.91
N ALA A 246 -10.08 -1.18 8.86
CA ALA A 246 -10.34 -1.46 10.27
C ALA A 246 -11.80 -1.89 10.53
N VAL A 247 -12.78 -1.25 9.88
CA VAL A 247 -14.18 -1.66 10.01
C VAL A 247 -14.42 -3.01 9.33
N ALA A 248 -13.74 -3.29 8.22
CA ALA A 248 -13.85 -4.57 7.52
C ALA A 248 -13.42 -5.77 8.39
N THR A 249 -12.40 -5.63 9.24
CA THR A 249 -11.99 -6.71 10.15
C THR A 249 -13.02 -7.03 11.23
N THR A 250 -14.04 -6.20 11.43
CA THR A 250 -15.12 -6.52 12.38
C THR A 250 -16.14 -7.51 11.83
N GLY A 251 -16.10 -7.80 10.53
CA GLY A 251 -17.10 -8.62 9.85
C GLY A 251 -18.52 -8.05 9.90
N VAL A 252 -18.68 -6.74 10.14
CA VAL A 252 -19.98 -6.11 10.37
C VAL A 252 -20.98 -6.39 9.24
N ALA A 253 -22.16 -6.89 9.61
CA ALA A 253 -23.22 -7.17 8.66
C ALA A 253 -23.68 -5.89 7.95
N GLY A 254 -23.74 -5.93 6.62
CA GLY A 254 -24.15 -4.78 5.80
C GLY A 254 -22.98 -4.07 5.11
N LEU A 255 -21.75 -4.17 5.64
CA LEU A 255 -20.57 -3.78 4.88
C LEU A 255 -20.31 -4.83 3.78
N LYS A 256 -20.56 -4.45 2.53
CA LYS A 256 -20.46 -5.36 1.38
C LYS A 256 -19.12 -5.24 0.68
N THR A 257 -18.55 -4.05 0.65
CA THR A 257 -17.24 -3.84 0.04
C THR A 257 -16.48 -2.69 0.68
N ILE A 258 -15.15 -2.70 0.54
CA ILE A 258 -14.30 -1.54 0.78
C ILE A 258 -13.40 -1.23 -0.43
N VAL A 259 -13.03 0.05 -0.58
CA VAL A 259 -12.05 0.57 -1.55
C VAL A 259 -10.96 1.35 -0.79
N PRO A 260 -10.05 0.66 -0.10
CA PRO A 260 -8.94 1.31 0.61
C PRO A 260 -7.88 1.82 -0.38
N ILE A 261 -7.65 3.12 -0.38
CA ILE A 261 -6.64 3.80 -1.22
C ILE A 261 -5.47 4.23 -0.33
N SER A 262 -4.24 3.79 -0.63
CA SER A 262 -3.05 4.12 0.19
C SER A 262 -3.31 3.94 1.69
N ALA A 263 -3.88 2.80 2.08
CA ALA A 263 -4.39 2.56 3.42
C ALA A 263 -3.43 1.75 4.30
N ILE A 264 -3.38 2.08 5.60
CA ILE A 264 -2.61 1.36 6.60
C ILE A 264 -3.36 0.05 6.95
N SER A 265 -2.61 -1.03 7.09
CA SER A 265 -3.10 -2.33 7.59
C SER A 265 -2.52 -2.73 8.95
N SER A 266 -1.48 -2.03 9.41
CA SER A 266 -0.83 -2.21 10.71
C SER A 266 -0.17 -0.88 11.09
N TRP A 267 -0.59 -0.28 12.20
CA TRP A 267 -0.07 1.02 12.62
C TRP A 267 1.39 0.96 13.07
N TYR A 268 1.86 -0.21 13.55
CA TYR A 268 3.27 -0.44 13.80
C TYR A 268 4.09 -0.23 12.53
N ASP A 269 3.66 -0.84 11.42
CA ASP A 269 4.37 -0.76 10.14
C ASP A 269 4.21 0.61 9.47
N TYR A 270 3.48 1.56 10.05
CA TYR A 270 3.44 2.94 9.58
C TYR A 270 4.53 3.79 10.25
N TYR A 271 4.78 3.58 11.55
CA TYR A 271 5.74 4.37 12.35
C TYR A 271 7.00 3.62 12.78
N ARG A 272 7.11 2.33 12.49
CA ARG A 272 8.21 1.44 12.89
C ARG A 272 8.61 0.51 11.73
N ALA A 273 9.78 -0.11 11.85
CA ALA A 273 10.20 -1.23 11.01
C ALA A 273 11.22 -2.09 11.75
N ASN A 274 10.88 -3.35 12.03
CA ASN A 274 11.77 -4.34 12.68
C ASN A 274 12.47 -3.78 13.94
N GLY A 275 11.69 -3.21 14.86
CA GLY A 275 12.16 -2.59 16.09
C GLY A 275 12.63 -1.14 15.96
N ALA A 276 12.95 -0.67 14.75
CA ALA A 276 13.40 0.71 14.56
C ALA A 276 12.22 1.69 14.51
N VAL A 277 12.43 2.91 15.05
CA VAL A 277 11.57 4.06 14.78
C VAL A 277 11.85 4.60 13.38
N VAL A 278 10.86 4.48 12.49
CA VAL A 278 10.98 4.84 11.07
C VAL A 278 9.77 5.67 10.70
N ALA A 279 10.00 6.94 10.39
CA ALA A 279 8.95 7.88 10.06
C ALA A 279 8.39 7.66 8.64
N PRO A 280 7.10 7.95 8.42
CA PRO A 280 6.54 8.09 7.09
C PRO A 280 7.30 9.17 6.29
N GLY A 281 7.43 8.96 4.99
CA GLY A 281 8.16 9.86 4.10
C GLY A 281 7.62 11.29 4.15
N GLY A 282 8.47 12.23 4.56
CA GLY A 282 8.12 13.65 4.75
C GLY A 282 7.61 14.02 6.15
N TYR A 283 7.45 13.06 7.06
CA TYR A 283 6.82 13.26 8.37
C TYR A 283 7.74 12.83 9.53
N GLN A 284 9.03 13.19 9.48
CA GLN A 284 9.94 12.88 10.58
C GLN A 284 9.45 13.44 11.91
N GLY A 285 9.52 12.60 12.93
CA GLY A 285 9.04 12.92 14.27
C GLY A 285 7.55 12.72 14.50
N GLU A 286 6.77 12.37 13.48
CA GLU A 286 5.38 11.96 13.68
C GLU A 286 5.30 10.59 14.37
N ASP A 287 4.21 10.36 15.10
CA ASP A 287 3.85 9.09 15.72
C ASP A 287 2.34 9.08 16.05
N ALA A 288 1.84 7.98 16.63
CA ALA A 288 0.42 7.80 16.93
C ALA A 288 -0.18 8.92 17.80
N ASP A 289 0.55 9.40 18.80
CA ASP A 289 0.10 10.52 19.65
C ASP A 289 0.06 11.86 18.90
N ILE A 290 1.04 12.12 18.04
CA ILE A 290 1.11 13.34 17.22
C ILE A 290 -0.02 13.36 16.19
N HIS A 291 -0.28 12.22 15.55
CA HIS A 291 -1.38 12.10 14.60
C HIS A 291 -2.73 12.35 15.29
N ALA A 292 -2.93 11.76 16.48
CA ALA A 292 -4.11 12.01 17.30
C ALA A 292 -4.23 13.50 17.70
N LYS A 293 -3.13 14.14 18.12
CA LYS A 293 -3.07 15.59 18.41
C LYS A 293 -3.45 16.42 17.17
N ALA A 294 -2.96 16.04 15.99
CA ALA A 294 -3.22 16.76 14.74
C ALA A 294 -4.70 16.72 14.33
N ILE A 295 -5.38 15.58 14.49
CA ILE A 295 -6.79 15.42 14.10
C ILE A 295 -7.78 15.80 15.21
N LEU A 296 -7.31 16.05 16.43
CA LEU A 296 -8.13 16.48 17.57
C LEU A 296 -8.69 17.90 17.34
N THR A 297 -9.81 17.96 16.62
CA THR A 297 -10.40 19.20 16.10
C THR A 297 -11.81 19.47 16.63
N ARG A 298 -12.31 18.62 17.54
CA ARG A 298 -13.59 18.85 18.25
C ARG A 298 -13.59 20.16 19.05
N VAL A 299 -14.78 20.61 19.46
CA VAL A 299 -14.98 21.92 20.12
C VAL A 299 -14.26 22.04 21.47
N ASN A 300 -14.17 20.96 22.24
CA ASN A 300 -13.64 20.91 23.61
C ASN A 300 -12.44 19.95 23.73
N PRO A 301 -11.34 20.17 23.00
CA PRO A 301 -10.27 19.18 22.85
C PRO A 301 -9.53 18.85 24.17
N GLY A 302 -9.60 19.74 25.17
CA GLY A 302 -8.93 19.54 26.46
C GLY A 302 -9.37 18.29 27.23
N ILE A 303 -10.57 17.75 26.98
CA ILE A 303 -11.03 16.50 27.58
C ILE A 303 -10.16 15.30 27.18
N CYS A 304 -9.54 15.37 26.01
CA CYS A 304 -8.73 14.29 25.45
C CYS A 304 -7.30 14.25 25.97
N LYS A 305 -6.89 15.17 26.85
CA LYS A 305 -5.50 15.24 27.33
C LYS A 305 -4.99 13.90 27.83
N ASN A 306 -5.73 13.24 28.72
CA ASN A 306 -5.29 11.97 29.31
C ASN A 306 -5.26 10.82 28.29
N VAL A 307 -6.13 10.86 27.28
CA VAL A 307 -6.14 9.86 26.19
C VAL A 307 -4.89 10.02 25.33
N ILE A 308 -4.58 11.26 24.94
CA ILE A 308 -3.38 11.59 24.17
C ILE A 308 -2.10 11.27 24.94
N ASP A 309 -2.03 11.61 26.23
CA ASP A 309 -0.89 11.28 27.09
C ASP A 309 -0.70 9.74 27.19
N ASP A 310 -1.78 8.95 27.21
CA ASP A 310 -1.69 7.48 27.19
C ASP A 310 -1.09 6.95 25.87
N LEU A 311 -1.48 7.52 24.72
CA LEU A 311 -0.89 7.16 23.43
C LEU A 311 0.63 7.41 23.43
N GLU A 312 1.04 8.60 23.86
CA GLU A 312 2.46 9.02 23.89
C GLU A 312 3.30 8.09 24.77
N ASN A 313 2.76 7.65 25.90
CA ASN A 313 3.46 6.76 26.83
C ASN A 313 3.55 5.31 26.33
N ARG A 314 2.53 4.82 25.61
CA ARG A 314 2.44 3.39 25.21
C ARG A 314 3.01 3.08 23.84
N GLN A 315 3.16 4.08 22.96
CA GLN A 315 3.74 3.90 21.62
C GLN A 315 5.24 3.54 21.61
N ASP A 316 5.92 3.73 22.75
CA ASP A 316 7.32 3.37 23.00
C ASP A 316 8.29 3.80 21.87
N ARG A 317 8.52 5.11 21.77
CA ARG A 317 9.55 5.66 20.87
C ARG A 317 10.98 5.44 21.37
N VAL A 318 11.14 5.04 22.63
CA VAL A 318 12.47 4.85 23.24
C VAL A 318 13.10 3.58 22.70
N THR A 319 12.34 2.48 22.67
CA THR A 319 12.83 1.21 22.11
C THR A 319 12.43 1.04 20.64
N GLY A 320 11.25 1.50 20.24
CA GLY A 320 10.67 1.20 18.92
C GLY A 320 10.10 -0.23 18.78
N ASP A 321 10.11 -1.01 19.87
CA ASP A 321 9.64 -2.39 19.89
C ASP A 321 8.13 -2.49 19.58
N TYR A 322 7.77 -3.59 18.94
CA TYR A 322 6.38 -4.03 18.87
C TYR A 322 5.92 -4.41 20.28
N ASN A 323 4.74 -3.92 20.68
CA ASN A 323 4.19 -4.15 22.00
C ASN A 323 2.67 -4.29 21.90
N ASP A 324 1.97 -4.40 23.03
CA ASP A 324 0.52 -4.62 23.02
C ASP A 324 -0.28 -3.40 22.52
N PHE A 325 0.27 -2.19 22.66
CA PHE A 325 -0.30 -0.98 22.06
C PHE A 325 -0.25 -1.02 20.53
N TRP A 326 0.82 -1.56 19.96
CA TRP A 326 0.91 -1.78 18.52
C TRP A 326 0.08 -2.99 18.07
N HIS A 327 -0.02 -4.01 18.91
CA HIS A 327 -0.81 -5.21 18.62
C HIS A 327 -2.31 -4.95 18.56
N GLU A 328 -2.84 -4.08 19.41
CA GLU A 328 -4.25 -3.69 19.33
C GLU A 328 -4.59 -2.96 18.02
N ARG A 329 -3.59 -2.34 17.37
CA ARG A 329 -3.70 -1.56 16.11
C ARG A 329 -3.17 -2.29 14.87
N ASN A 330 -3.07 -3.62 14.95
CA ASN A 330 -2.70 -4.46 13.82
C ASN A 330 -3.95 -5.14 13.25
N PHE A 331 -4.43 -4.71 12.09
CA PHE A 331 -5.66 -5.24 11.49
C PHE A 331 -5.46 -6.62 10.87
N LEU A 332 -4.22 -7.01 10.58
CA LEU A 332 -3.90 -8.33 10.01
C LEU A 332 -4.24 -9.46 10.97
N LYS A 333 -4.22 -9.22 12.28
CA LYS A 333 -4.58 -10.26 13.26
C LYS A 333 -6.06 -10.67 13.17
N ASP A 334 -6.90 -9.80 12.61
CA ASP A 334 -8.35 -9.95 12.50
C ASP A 334 -8.78 -10.09 11.02
N VAL A 335 -7.85 -10.31 10.08
CA VAL A 335 -8.14 -10.36 8.63
C VAL A 335 -9.09 -11.51 8.25
N ALA A 336 -9.12 -12.60 9.03
CA ALA A 336 -10.02 -13.73 8.83
C ALA A 336 -11.51 -13.39 9.03
N ASP A 337 -11.78 -12.31 9.77
CA ASP A 337 -13.14 -11.84 10.04
C ASP A 337 -13.69 -10.96 8.92
N VAL A 338 -12.87 -10.55 7.95
CA VAL A 338 -13.30 -9.77 6.79
C VAL A 338 -14.30 -10.57 5.95
N LYS A 339 -15.52 -10.04 5.81
CA LYS A 339 -16.60 -10.61 4.97
C LYS A 339 -16.94 -9.77 3.73
N SER A 340 -16.51 -8.52 3.70
CA SER A 340 -16.68 -7.62 2.56
C SER A 340 -15.66 -7.92 1.45
N SER A 341 -16.00 -7.65 0.20
CA SER A 341 -15.00 -7.61 -0.87
C SER A 341 -14.06 -6.41 -0.73
N VAL A 342 -12.87 -6.47 -1.34
CA VAL A 342 -11.84 -5.43 -1.21
C VAL A 342 -11.24 -5.05 -2.56
N LEU A 343 -11.35 -3.78 -2.95
CA LEU A 343 -10.58 -3.20 -4.06
C LEU A 343 -9.42 -2.39 -3.48
N ILE A 344 -8.22 -2.97 -3.47
CA ILE A 344 -7.01 -2.31 -2.95
C ILE A 344 -6.42 -1.40 -4.02
N VAL A 345 -6.13 -0.16 -3.65
CA VAL A 345 -5.59 0.86 -4.56
C VAL A 345 -4.32 1.43 -3.91
N SER A 346 -3.17 1.34 -4.58
CA SER A 346 -1.92 1.83 -3.97
C SER A 346 -0.91 2.33 -5.00
N GLY A 347 -0.21 3.41 -4.62
CA GLY A 347 0.88 3.97 -5.39
C GLY A 347 2.19 3.27 -5.07
N LEU A 348 2.90 2.78 -6.08
CA LEU A 348 4.20 2.11 -5.94
C LEU A 348 5.32 3.04 -5.47
N LYS A 349 5.08 4.37 -5.45
CA LYS A 349 6.04 5.37 -4.93
C LYS A 349 5.52 6.06 -3.67
N ASP A 350 4.53 5.47 -3.02
CA ASP A 350 3.98 5.99 -1.77
C ASP A 350 4.92 5.67 -0.60
N TRP A 351 5.82 6.58 -0.30
CA TRP A 351 6.70 6.49 0.87
C TRP A 351 6.05 7.03 2.15
N ASN A 352 4.81 7.53 2.07
CA ASN A 352 4.02 7.88 3.25
C ASN A 352 3.37 6.61 3.81
N VAL A 353 2.34 6.09 3.15
CA VAL A 353 1.76 4.78 3.48
C VAL A 353 2.44 3.75 2.58
N ARG A 354 3.51 3.18 3.15
CA ARG A 354 4.48 2.33 2.43
C ARG A 354 3.86 1.09 1.78
N PRO A 355 4.42 0.59 0.67
CA PRO A 355 3.94 -0.58 -0.05
C PRO A 355 3.65 -1.83 0.80
N LYS A 356 4.39 -2.03 1.90
CA LYS A 356 4.14 -3.14 2.84
C LYS A 356 2.68 -3.22 3.27
N HIS A 357 1.99 -2.09 3.45
CA HIS A 357 0.62 -2.09 3.91
C HIS A 357 -0.36 -2.74 2.93
N PHE A 358 -0.27 -2.44 1.64
CA PHE A 358 -1.12 -3.08 0.64
C PHE A 358 -0.72 -4.56 0.47
N ALA A 359 0.59 -4.85 0.51
CA ALA A 359 1.10 -6.19 0.27
C ALA A 359 0.64 -7.19 1.33
N GLN A 360 0.83 -6.87 2.61
CA GLN A 360 0.43 -7.74 3.71
C GLN A 360 -1.09 -7.87 3.83
N TRP A 361 -1.83 -6.81 3.50
CA TRP A 361 -3.29 -6.87 3.44
C TRP A 361 -3.78 -7.77 2.30
N TRP A 362 -3.20 -7.62 1.11
CA TRP A 362 -3.49 -8.46 -0.05
C TRP A 362 -3.23 -9.94 0.22
N GLU A 363 -2.12 -10.27 0.88
CA GLU A 363 -1.75 -11.63 1.27
C GLU A 363 -2.74 -12.19 2.31
N GLY A 364 -3.00 -11.48 3.40
CA GLY A 364 -3.95 -11.93 4.43
C GLY A 364 -5.37 -12.13 3.89
N LEU A 365 -5.83 -11.27 2.99
CA LEU A 365 -7.11 -11.45 2.29
C LEU A 365 -7.10 -12.67 1.35
N SER A 366 -5.95 -12.98 0.75
CA SER A 366 -5.76 -14.18 -0.08
C SER A 366 -5.94 -15.46 0.69
N GLU A 367 -5.26 -15.58 1.83
CA GLU A 367 -5.32 -16.76 2.68
C GLU A 367 -6.73 -17.03 3.20
N ASN A 368 -7.55 -15.99 3.32
CA ASN A 368 -8.93 -16.06 3.79
C ASN A 368 -9.98 -16.08 2.67
N ASN A 369 -9.56 -16.25 1.41
CA ASN A 369 -10.45 -16.33 0.24
C ASN A 369 -11.40 -15.13 0.09
N VAL A 370 -10.97 -13.94 0.51
CA VAL A 370 -11.78 -12.72 0.39
C VAL A 370 -11.81 -12.29 -1.09
N PRO A 371 -12.99 -12.03 -1.68
CA PRO A 371 -13.11 -11.49 -3.03
C PRO A 371 -12.41 -10.13 -3.14
N ARG A 372 -11.46 -10.00 -4.06
CA ARG A 372 -10.60 -8.81 -4.11
C ARG A 372 -10.04 -8.52 -5.49
N LYS A 373 -9.67 -7.26 -5.69
CA LYS A 373 -8.83 -6.78 -6.80
C LYS A 373 -7.75 -5.84 -6.28
N LEU A 374 -6.65 -5.73 -7.01
CA LEU A 374 -5.50 -4.89 -6.69
C LEU A 374 -5.20 -3.97 -7.87
N TRP A 375 -5.10 -2.67 -7.62
CA TRP A 375 -4.78 -1.66 -8.63
C TRP A 375 -3.55 -0.86 -8.17
N LEU A 376 -2.42 -1.10 -8.83
CA LEU A 376 -1.11 -0.52 -8.53
C LEU A 376 -0.73 0.50 -9.60
N TYR A 377 -0.41 1.73 -9.20
CA TYR A 377 -0.05 2.80 -10.12
C TYR A 377 1.31 3.43 -9.82
N GLN A 378 1.90 4.11 -10.82
CA GLN A 378 3.18 4.82 -10.69
C GLN A 378 3.01 6.19 -10.04
N GLY A 379 2.42 6.24 -8.84
CA GLY A 379 2.22 7.48 -8.10
C GLY A 379 2.62 7.36 -6.63
N THR A 380 2.57 8.50 -5.95
CA THR A 380 2.81 8.63 -4.52
C THR A 380 1.49 8.46 -3.75
N HIS A 381 1.37 9.12 -2.60
CA HIS A 381 0.19 9.05 -1.74
C HIS A 381 -1.10 9.56 -2.41
N GLY A 382 -2.11 8.68 -2.50
CA GLY A 382 -3.40 8.95 -3.14
C GLY A 382 -3.38 8.93 -4.67
N VAL A 383 -4.55 8.79 -5.29
CA VAL A 383 -4.67 8.65 -6.74
C VAL A 383 -4.29 9.96 -7.45
N ASN A 384 -3.27 9.89 -8.31
CA ASN A 384 -2.78 11.05 -9.05
C ASN A 384 -3.80 11.54 -10.11
N ALA A 385 -3.64 12.79 -10.55
CA ALA A 385 -4.58 13.41 -11.49
C ALA A 385 -4.69 12.65 -12.83
N THR A 386 -3.59 12.06 -13.31
CA THR A 386 -3.54 11.32 -14.58
C THR A 386 -4.37 10.04 -14.55
N ASN A 387 -4.46 9.38 -13.38
CA ASN A 387 -5.20 8.14 -13.25
C ASN A 387 -6.62 8.34 -12.69
N ARG A 388 -7.00 9.56 -12.29
CA ARG A 388 -8.28 9.85 -11.61
C ARG A 388 -9.52 9.37 -12.38
N ASN A 389 -9.56 9.58 -13.69
CA ASN A 389 -10.72 9.16 -14.52
C ASN A 389 -10.81 7.64 -14.64
N ALA A 390 -9.67 6.96 -14.84
CA ALA A 390 -9.62 5.50 -14.91
C ALA A 390 -10.02 4.87 -13.57
N PHE A 391 -9.53 5.45 -12.47
CA PHE A 391 -9.89 5.02 -11.12
C PHE A 391 -11.38 5.23 -10.83
N GLN A 392 -11.96 6.40 -11.11
CA GLN A 392 -13.39 6.66 -10.89
C GLN A 392 -14.28 5.65 -11.66
N LEU A 393 -13.88 5.26 -12.87
CA LEU A 393 -14.61 4.24 -13.63
C LEU A 393 -14.48 2.85 -13.00
N LEU A 394 -13.29 2.46 -12.54
CA LEU A 394 -13.05 1.19 -11.84
C LEU A 394 -13.87 1.12 -10.54
N GLU A 395 -13.81 2.17 -9.72
CA GLU A 395 -14.55 2.31 -8.47
C GLU A 395 -16.07 2.23 -8.70
N HIS A 396 -16.59 2.92 -9.73
CA HIS A 396 -18.00 2.86 -10.07
C HIS A 396 -18.44 1.45 -10.46
N ARG A 397 -17.72 0.77 -11.35
CA ARG A 397 -18.03 -0.63 -11.71
C ARG A 397 -18.00 -1.54 -10.49
N TRP A 398 -17.06 -1.32 -9.58
CA TRP A 398 -16.92 -2.08 -8.36
C TRP A 398 -18.11 -1.89 -7.41
N PHE A 399 -18.55 -0.65 -7.19
CA PHE A 399 -19.74 -0.39 -6.37
C PHE A 399 -21.02 -0.89 -7.01
N ASP A 400 -21.21 -0.76 -8.32
CA ASP A 400 -22.38 -1.30 -9.02
C ASP A 400 -22.47 -2.82 -8.83
N TYR A 401 -21.33 -3.51 -8.88
CA TYR A 401 -21.28 -4.96 -8.65
C TYR A 401 -21.58 -5.33 -7.19
N TRP A 402 -20.92 -4.71 -6.20
CA TRP A 402 -21.00 -5.15 -4.81
C TRP A 402 -22.12 -4.51 -3.97
N LEU A 403 -22.71 -3.40 -4.42
CA LEU A 403 -23.77 -2.68 -3.70
C LEU A 403 -25.14 -2.80 -4.36
N TYR A 404 -25.21 -2.77 -5.69
CA TYR A 404 -26.44 -3.01 -6.45
C TYR A 404 -26.61 -4.46 -6.93
N GLY A 405 -25.51 -5.22 -7.04
CA GLY A 405 -25.55 -6.60 -7.52
C GLY A 405 -25.57 -6.69 -9.04
N ILE A 406 -25.17 -5.62 -9.74
CA ILE A 406 -25.18 -5.56 -11.21
C ILE A 406 -24.03 -6.40 -11.74
N GLU A 407 -24.35 -7.35 -12.62
CA GLU A 407 -23.32 -8.09 -13.35
C GLU A 407 -22.74 -7.22 -14.46
N ASN A 408 -21.44 -6.93 -14.37
CA ASN A 408 -20.71 -6.03 -15.27
C ASN A 408 -19.30 -6.55 -15.63
N GLY A 409 -19.02 -7.82 -15.34
CA GLY A 409 -17.78 -8.51 -15.69
C GLY A 409 -16.54 -8.07 -14.92
N ILE A 410 -16.64 -7.16 -13.93
CA ILE A 410 -15.45 -6.69 -13.19
C ILE A 410 -14.71 -7.83 -12.48
N MET A 411 -15.44 -8.87 -12.06
CA MET A 411 -14.89 -10.06 -11.40
C MET A 411 -14.38 -11.12 -12.39
N ASP A 412 -14.73 -11.03 -13.68
CA ASP A 412 -14.22 -11.93 -14.73
C ASP A 412 -12.84 -11.49 -15.28
N GLU A 413 -12.51 -10.22 -15.07
CA GLU A 413 -11.21 -9.66 -15.43
C GLU A 413 -10.08 -10.14 -14.50
N PRO A 414 -8.81 -10.14 -14.96
CA PRO A 414 -7.67 -10.39 -14.08
C PRO A 414 -7.75 -9.53 -12.81
N ILE A 415 -7.36 -10.11 -11.67
CA ILE A 415 -7.58 -9.51 -10.35
C ILE A 415 -6.55 -8.42 -10.01
N VAL A 416 -5.48 -8.28 -10.79
CA VAL A 416 -4.44 -7.26 -10.59
C VAL A 416 -4.27 -6.40 -11.84
N ASP A 417 -4.29 -5.08 -11.66
CA ASP A 417 -3.85 -4.11 -12.64
C ASP A 417 -2.58 -3.42 -12.12
N VAL A 418 -1.50 -3.42 -12.91
CA VAL A 418 -0.23 -2.80 -12.54
C VAL A 418 0.22 -1.81 -13.62
N GLN A 419 0.46 -0.56 -13.23
CA GLN A 419 1.07 0.45 -14.07
C GLN A 419 2.59 0.32 -14.07
N ARG A 420 3.19 0.28 -15.25
CA ARG A 420 4.63 0.24 -15.50
C ARG A 420 5.25 1.62 -15.45
N GLU A 421 6.56 1.71 -15.33
CA GLU A 421 7.34 2.95 -15.21
C GLU A 421 7.14 3.91 -16.39
N ASP A 422 6.76 3.38 -17.56
CA ASP A 422 6.38 4.14 -18.76
C ASP A 422 4.90 4.58 -18.80
N ASN A 423 4.16 4.35 -17.71
CA ASN A 423 2.73 4.56 -17.50
C ASN A 423 1.78 3.63 -18.26
N SER A 424 2.30 2.61 -18.95
CA SER A 424 1.46 1.55 -19.54
C SER A 424 0.84 0.66 -18.46
N TRP A 425 -0.30 0.04 -18.77
CA TRP A 425 -1.03 -0.83 -17.84
C TRP A 425 -0.93 -2.30 -18.26
N SER A 426 -0.70 -3.17 -17.27
CA SER A 426 -0.71 -4.63 -17.42
C SER A 426 -1.81 -5.23 -16.53
N LYS A 427 -2.61 -6.15 -17.08
CA LYS A 427 -3.57 -6.95 -16.31
C LYS A 427 -2.96 -8.32 -15.99
N GLU A 428 -3.01 -8.73 -14.73
CA GLU A 428 -2.31 -9.91 -14.22
C GLU A 428 -3.20 -10.75 -13.31
N ALA A 429 -2.94 -12.07 -13.31
CA ALA A 429 -3.73 -13.02 -12.52
C ALA A 429 -3.38 -13.00 -11.02
N SER A 430 -2.23 -12.44 -10.64
CA SER A 430 -1.81 -12.35 -9.25
C SER A 430 -0.76 -11.25 -9.06
N TRP A 431 -0.65 -10.78 -7.81
CA TRP A 431 0.51 -10.10 -7.28
C TRP A 431 0.97 -10.85 -6.01
N PRO A 432 2.28 -11.08 -5.79
CA PRO A 432 3.34 -11.04 -6.80
C PRO A 432 2.98 -11.75 -8.10
N ASN A 433 3.62 -11.37 -9.21
CA ASN A 433 3.38 -12.01 -10.50
C ASN A 433 3.53 -13.55 -10.38
N VAL A 434 2.69 -14.31 -11.07
CA VAL A 434 2.72 -15.80 -11.02
C VAL A 434 4.09 -16.41 -11.34
N ASN A 435 4.95 -15.69 -12.06
CA ASN A 435 6.30 -16.16 -12.41
C ASN A 435 7.39 -15.64 -11.48
N THR A 436 7.05 -14.98 -10.37
CA THR A 436 8.01 -14.50 -9.36
C THR A 436 8.68 -15.68 -8.64
N LEU A 437 10.02 -15.67 -8.61
CA LEU A 437 10.84 -16.61 -7.85
C LEU A 437 11.77 -15.87 -6.90
N SER A 438 11.88 -16.35 -5.66
CA SER A 438 12.93 -15.90 -4.74
C SER A 438 14.30 -16.27 -5.31
N THR A 439 15.08 -15.25 -5.64
CA THR A 439 16.39 -15.37 -6.27
C THR A 439 17.45 -14.85 -5.33
N VAL A 440 18.29 -15.75 -4.82
CA VAL A 440 19.37 -15.41 -3.90
C VAL A 440 20.57 -14.91 -4.69
N MET A 441 21.06 -13.73 -4.31
CA MET A 441 22.33 -13.18 -4.76
C MET A 441 23.26 -13.00 -3.58
N HIS A 442 24.53 -13.33 -3.79
CA HIS A 442 25.58 -13.31 -2.78
C HIS A 442 26.47 -12.09 -2.93
N PHE A 443 26.96 -11.61 -1.80
CA PHE A 443 27.82 -10.44 -1.72
C PHE A 443 29.27 -10.87 -1.95
N ASN A 444 29.98 -10.12 -2.79
CA ASN A 444 31.40 -10.31 -3.01
C ASN A 444 32.13 -9.01 -2.65
N ALA A 445 33.18 -9.16 -1.84
CA ALA A 445 34.03 -8.04 -1.47
C ALA A 445 34.65 -7.37 -2.71
N ALA A 446 34.96 -6.08 -2.59
CA ALA A 446 35.70 -5.36 -3.60
C ALA A 446 37.09 -5.98 -3.79
N LYS A 447 37.55 -6.07 -5.05
CA LYS A 447 38.79 -6.80 -5.38
C LYS A 447 40.08 -6.08 -5.01
N GLU A 448 40.08 -4.77 -4.72
CA GLU A 448 41.27 -4.02 -4.24
C GLU A 448 40.90 -2.56 -3.89
N THR A 449 40.23 -1.85 -4.81
CA THR A 449 39.65 -0.51 -4.61
C THR A 449 38.34 -0.42 -5.41
N GLY A 450 37.22 -0.11 -4.75
CA GLY A 450 35.94 0.11 -5.42
C GLY A 450 34.73 -0.51 -4.71
N GLY A 451 33.61 -0.60 -5.42
CA GLY A 451 32.38 -1.26 -4.95
C GLY A 451 32.48 -2.79 -4.99
N GLY A 452 31.70 -3.46 -4.14
CA GLY A 452 31.53 -4.91 -4.16
C GLY A 452 30.64 -5.37 -5.32
N SER A 453 30.50 -6.68 -5.50
CA SER A 453 29.63 -7.24 -6.55
C SER A 453 28.58 -8.22 -6.02
N LEU A 454 27.44 -8.28 -6.71
CA LEU A 454 26.36 -9.24 -6.48
C LEU A 454 26.37 -10.31 -7.57
N THR A 455 26.42 -11.58 -7.17
CA THR A 455 26.44 -12.73 -8.08
C THR A 455 25.50 -13.83 -7.63
N LEU A 456 25.05 -14.68 -8.56
CA LEU A 456 24.25 -15.87 -8.25
C LEU A 456 25.09 -16.98 -7.61
N GLN A 457 26.36 -17.09 -8.00
CA GLN A 457 27.26 -18.08 -7.42
C GLN A 457 27.73 -17.62 -6.04
N GLN A 458 27.85 -18.57 -5.11
CA GLN A 458 28.48 -18.31 -3.84
C GLN A 458 29.93 -17.82 -4.05
N PRO A 459 30.38 -16.85 -3.26
CA PRO A 459 31.70 -16.27 -3.39
C PRO A 459 32.81 -17.32 -3.25
N VAL A 460 33.86 -17.19 -4.07
CA VAL A 460 35.18 -17.82 -3.86
C VAL A 460 36.07 -16.88 -3.01
N ASN A 461 35.47 -16.00 -2.21
CA ASN A 461 36.22 -15.10 -1.35
C ASN A 461 37.03 -15.92 -0.35
N SER A 462 38.28 -15.53 -0.08
CA SER A 462 39.05 -16.08 1.03
C SER A 462 38.24 -15.91 2.31
N ALA A 463 37.94 -17.00 3.02
CA ALA A 463 37.23 -16.94 4.29
C ALA A 463 37.89 -15.89 5.20
N GLY A 464 37.12 -14.90 5.67
CA GLY A 464 37.59 -13.85 6.59
C GLY A 464 37.83 -12.47 5.98
N VAL A 465 37.55 -12.22 4.69
CA VAL A 465 37.51 -10.85 4.15
C VAL A 465 36.30 -10.11 4.71
N THR A 466 36.54 -8.93 5.30
CA THR A 466 35.49 -8.05 5.84
C THR A 466 35.60 -6.64 5.27
N GLU A 467 34.46 -5.97 5.12
CA GLU A 467 34.37 -4.58 4.68
C GLU A 467 33.67 -3.75 5.74
N SER A 468 34.02 -2.47 5.89
CA SER A 468 33.43 -1.61 6.91
C SER A 468 33.00 -0.26 6.35
N TRP A 469 31.99 0.34 6.98
CA TRP A 469 31.67 1.76 6.81
C TRP A 469 31.44 2.40 8.18
N ILE A 470 31.48 3.73 8.20
CA ILE A 470 31.24 4.56 9.37
C ILE A 470 30.00 5.41 9.11
N ASP A 471 29.03 5.34 10.02
CA ASP A 471 27.86 6.21 10.02
C ASP A 471 28.27 7.65 10.30
N ASP A 472 28.26 8.50 9.27
CA ASP A 472 28.68 9.90 9.36
C ASP A 472 27.50 10.86 9.36
N THR A 473 26.81 10.91 10.50
CA THR A 473 25.76 11.91 10.72
C THR A 473 26.32 13.32 10.93
N LYS A 474 27.61 13.46 11.26
CA LYS A 474 28.25 14.74 11.56
C LYS A 474 28.37 15.61 10.32
N THR A 475 28.79 15.04 9.19
CA THR A 475 28.87 15.78 7.92
C THR A 475 27.50 16.32 7.51
N PHE A 476 26.44 15.50 7.63
CA PHE A 476 25.07 15.93 7.35
C PHE A 476 24.61 17.04 8.32
N LEU A 477 24.80 16.84 9.62
CA LEU A 477 24.34 17.81 10.63
C LEU A 477 25.10 19.15 10.54
N ASN A 478 26.39 19.14 10.21
CA ASN A 478 27.13 20.37 9.93
C ASN A 478 26.54 21.13 8.73
N TYR A 479 26.20 20.41 7.65
CA TYR A 479 25.54 21.00 6.50
C TYR A 479 24.19 21.62 6.88
N VAL A 480 23.38 20.91 7.67
CA VAL A 480 22.11 21.42 8.19
C VAL A 480 22.32 22.68 9.04
N ASP A 481 23.31 22.68 9.94
CA ASP A 481 23.63 23.82 10.80
C ASP A 481 24.11 25.04 10.00
N ASP A 482 24.81 24.82 8.88
CA ASP A 482 25.18 25.89 7.96
C ASP A 482 23.96 26.41 7.17
N MET A 483 23.01 25.55 6.81
CA MET A 483 21.75 25.99 6.21
C MET A 483 20.87 26.78 7.18
N VAL A 484 20.86 26.45 8.48
CA VAL A 484 20.17 27.24 9.52
C VAL A 484 20.72 28.68 9.51
N LYS A 485 22.05 28.83 9.47
CA LYS A 485 22.72 30.12 9.38
C LYS A 485 22.42 30.83 8.06
N TYR A 486 22.49 30.11 6.94
CA TYR A 486 22.22 30.64 5.59
C TYR A 486 20.81 31.25 5.49
N TYR A 487 19.81 30.60 6.08
CA TYR A 487 18.44 31.10 6.15
C TYR A 487 18.17 32.06 7.31
N ASN A 488 19.21 32.56 8.00
CA ASN A 488 19.11 33.49 9.13
C ASN A 488 18.15 33.00 10.23
N ASN A 489 18.18 31.71 10.57
CA ASN A 489 17.29 31.07 11.54
C ASN A 489 15.78 31.15 11.21
N ARG A 490 15.42 31.40 9.95
CA ARG A 490 14.01 31.35 9.50
C ARG A 490 13.42 29.94 9.65
N TYR A 491 14.24 28.92 9.44
CA TYR A 491 13.87 27.51 9.57
C TYR A 491 14.72 26.87 10.66
N ASP A 492 14.10 26.07 11.51
CA ASP A 492 14.81 25.34 12.54
C ASP A 492 15.62 24.16 11.96
N ARG A 493 16.45 23.57 12.83
CA ARG A 493 17.36 22.48 12.47
C ARG A 493 16.62 21.23 11.98
N TYR A 494 15.49 20.89 12.60
CA TYR A 494 14.70 19.70 12.24
C TYR A 494 13.99 19.91 10.90
N TYR A 495 13.49 21.13 10.66
CA TYR A 495 12.91 21.51 9.38
C TYR A 495 13.89 21.24 8.23
N LEU A 496 15.11 21.77 8.36
CA LEU A 496 16.14 21.64 7.34
C LEU A 496 16.65 20.19 7.24
N ALA A 497 16.82 19.48 8.36
CA ALA A 497 17.23 18.08 8.33
C ALA A 497 16.23 17.21 7.54
N SER A 498 14.92 17.34 7.79
CA SER A 498 13.93 16.55 7.04
C SER A 498 13.91 16.88 5.54
N ASN A 499 14.13 18.13 5.15
CA ASN A 499 14.12 18.55 3.74
C ASN A 499 15.39 18.16 2.98
N TYR A 500 16.56 18.19 3.64
CA TYR A 500 17.83 17.86 3.02
C TYR A 500 18.23 16.38 3.14
N GLY A 501 17.65 15.64 4.08
CA GLY A 501 17.89 14.21 4.27
C GLY A 501 17.80 13.37 2.99
N PRO A 502 16.71 13.45 2.20
CA PRO A 502 16.60 12.71 0.94
C PRO A 502 17.72 13.01 -0.07
N THR A 503 18.16 14.27 -0.14
CA THR A 503 19.27 14.69 -1.02
C THR A 503 20.59 14.10 -0.52
N PHE A 504 20.80 14.06 0.79
CA PHE A 504 21.99 13.48 1.38
C PHE A 504 22.08 11.97 1.11
N VAL A 505 20.97 11.24 1.27
CA VAL A 505 20.89 9.82 0.92
C VAL A 505 21.19 9.61 -0.57
N LYS A 506 20.62 10.43 -1.47
CA LYS A 506 20.95 10.35 -2.91
C LYS A 506 22.43 10.60 -3.22
N ASN A 507 23.07 11.53 -2.50
CA ASN A 507 24.51 11.78 -2.67
C ASN A 507 25.35 10.59 -2.22
N LEU A 508 24.92 9.88 -1.16
CA LEU A 508 25.56 8.62 -0.79
C LEU A 508 25.51 7.61 -1.93
N LEU A 509 24.50 7.62 -2.81
CA LEU A 509 24.37 6.66 -3.90
C LEU A 509 25.32 6.88 -5.08
N ALA A 510 25.90 8.07 -5.22
CA ALA A 510 26.72 8.47 -6.37
C ALA A 510 28.05 7.70 -6.45
N ASN A 511 28.51 7.41 -7.68
CA ASN A 511 29.76 6.68 -7.96
C ASN A 511 29.85 5.32 -7.23
N PRO A 512 28.94 4.37 -7.51
CA PRO A 512 28.85 3.09 -6.79
C PRO A 512 30.11 2.22 -6.88
N ASP A 513 30.90 2.38 -7.93
CA ASP A 513 32.15 1.63 -8.11
C ASP A 513 33.34 2.24 -7.36
N THR A 514 33.16 3.38 -6.69
CA THR A 514 34.20 4.05 -5.90
C THR A 514 33.99 3.76 -4.42
N ALA A 515 35.07 3.43 -3.71
CA ALA A 515 35.04 3.26 -2.26
C ALA A 515 34.53 4.54 -1.58
N ASN A 516 33.59 4.37 -0.64
CA ASN A 516 33.03 5.46 0.14
C ASN A 516 33.06 5.05 1.63
N PRO A 517 33.63 5.87 2.53
CA PRO A 517 33.74 5.50 3.94
C PRO A 517 32.39 5.42 4.67
N ASN A 518 31.30 5.91 4.08
CA ASN A 518 29.99 6.06 4.71
C ASN A 518 28.92 5.10 4.19
N ARG A 519 29.29 4.19 3.27
CA ARG A 519 28.39 3.14 2.77
C ARG A 519 29.17 1.95 2.24
N LEU A 520 28.50 0.80 2.09
CA LEU A 520 28.93 -0.27 1.20
C LEU A 520 27.96 -0.40 0.04
N ALA A 521 28.46 -0.62 -1.17
CA ALA A 521 27.65 -0.80 -2.37
C ALA A 521 28.07 -2.09 -3.08
N TYR A 522 27.09 -2.95 -3.39
CA TYR A 522 27.28 -4.22 -4.09
C TYR A 522 26.40 -4.24 -5.32
N LEU A 523 26.97 -4.39 -6.51
CA LEU A 523 26.23 -4.28 -7.76
C LEU A 523 26.38 -5.52 -8.63
N THR A 524 25.34 -5.84 -9.39
CA THR A 524 25.46 -6.79 -10.51
C THR A 524 26.36 -6.21 -11.61
N SER A 525 26.75 -7.05 -12.58
CA SER A 525 27.13 -6.53 -13.90
C SER A 525 25.93 -5.85 -14.57
N GLU A 526 26.15 -5.13 -15.66
CA GLU A 526 25.05 -4.63 -16.49
C GLU A 526 24.11 -5.77 -16.87
N LEU A 527 22.82 -5.52 -16.70
CA LEU A 527 21.77 -6.47 -17.01
C LEU A 527 21.60 -6.55 -18.52
N SER A 528 21.69 -7.76 -19.06
CA SER A 528 21.55 -7.97 -20.52
C SER A 528 20.09 -8.00 -20.98
N ASN A 529 19.14 -8.14 -20.05
CA ASN A 529 17.70 -8.05 -20.26
C ASN A 529 17.05 -7.19 -19.15
N PRO A 530 15.85 -6.65 -19.35
CA PRO A 530 15.07 -6.06 -18.27
C PRO A 530 14.75 -7.12 -17.20
N VAL A 531 14.85 -6.75 -15.93
CA VAL A 531 14.61 -7.61 -14.77
C VAL A 531 13.49 -7.00 -13.95
N ARG A 532 12.38 -7.74 -13.81
CA ARG A 532 11.23 -7.31 -13.01
C ARG A 532 11.31 -7.90 -11.61
N ILE A 533 11.24 -7.04 -10.62
CA ILE A 533 11.01 -7.35 -9.21
C ILE A 533 9.50 -7.24 -8.99
N SER A 534 8.89 -8.23 -8.35
CA SER A 534 7.46 -8.22 -7.99
C SER A 534 7.29 -8.97 -6.68
N GLY A 535 7.11 -8.26 -5.57
CA GLY A 535 7.01 -8.82 -4.22
C GLY A 535 8.00 -8.19 -3.23
N THR A 536 8.28 -8.88 -2.13
CA THR A 536 9.12 -8.39 -1.02
C THR A 536 10.57 -8.88 -1.11
N PRO A 537 11.58 -8.00 -1.25
CA PRO A 537 12.98 -8.36 -1.07
C PRO A 537 13.34 -8.62 0.39
N GLU A 538 14.28 -9.54 0.63
CA GLU A 538 14.82 -9.83 1.96
C GLU A 538 16.34 -9.79 1.95
N ILE A 539 16.94 -9.23 2.99
CA ILE A 539 18.39 -9.17 3.13
C ILE A 539 18.85 -9.92 4.38
N SER A 540 20.00 -10.56 4.28
CA SER A 540 20.67 -11.26 5.38
C SER A 540 22.16 -10.92 5.35
N ILE A 541 22.63 -10.10 6.29
CA ILE A 541 24.05 -9.75 6.41
C ILE A 541 24.67 -10.38 7.64
N ARG A 542 25.91 -10.86 7.51
CA ARG A 542 26.76 -11.20 8.65
C ARG A 542 27.60 -9.98 8.99
N ALA A 543 27.42 -9.40 10.17
CA ALA A 543 28.11 -8.17 10.54
C ALA A 543 28.45 -8.08 12.03
N SER A 544 29.42 -7.24 12.39
CA SER A 544 29.66 -6.75 13.74
C SER A 544 29.54 -5.22 13.77
N ILE A 545 29.14 -4.69 14.92
CA ILE A 545 28.94 -3.25 15.17
C ILE A 545 29.75 -2.90 16.40
N ASP A 546 30.48 -1.79 16.40
CA ASP A 546 31.35 -1.37 17.51
C ASP A 546 30.61 -0.72 18.70
N ARG A 547 29.28 -0.62 18.60
CA ARG A 547 28.37 -0.07 19.60
C ARG A 547 27.27 -1.08 19.96
N PRO A 548 26.62 -0.93 21.13
CA PRO A 548 25.55 -1.84 21.56
C PRO A 548 24.20 -1.64 20.85
N VAL A 549 24.06 -0.56 20.06
CA VAL A 549 22.88 -0.23 19.25
C VAL A 549 23.32 0.57 18.02
N SER A 550 22.60 0.46 16.91
CA SER A 550 22.82 1.22 15.67
C SER A 550 21.55 1.21 14.82
N ASN A 551 21.47 2.05 13.79
CA ASN A 551 20.52 1.83 12.70
C ASN A 551 21.17 0.89 11.67
N LEU A 552 20.40 -0.02 11.07
CA LEU A 552 20.82 -0.73 9.85
C LEU A 552 19.77 -0.53 8.75
N THR A 553 20.25 -0.08 7.59
CA THR A 553 19.41 0.19 6.42
C THR A 553 20.01 -0.48 5.19
N ALA A 554 19.16 -1.15 4.42
CA ALA A 554 19.48 -1.61 3.07
C ALA A 554 18.64 -0.84 2.05
N LEU A 555 19.26 -0.46 0.94
CA LEU A 555 18.62 0.17 -0.21
C LEU A 555 18.80 -0.73 -1.43
N LEU A 556 17.70 -1.00 -2.15
CA LEU A 556 17.74 -1.62 -3.47
C LEU A 556 17.68 -0.48 -4.49
N VAL A 557 18.67 -0.43 -5.36
CA VAL A 557 18.92 0.71 -6.24
C VAL A 557 19.01 0.24 -7.68
N ASP A 558 18.26 0.88 -8.56
CA ASP A 558 18.48 0.81 -10.01
C ASP A 558 19.58 1.81 -10.38
N TYR A 559 20.74 1.27 -10.74
CA TYR A 559 21.85 2.01 -11.30
C TYR A 559 21.77 2.01 -12.81
N GLY A 560 21.02 2.98 -13.32
CA GLY A 560 20.95 3.30 -14.74
C GLY A 560 20.43 4.70 -14.99
N GLY A 561 20.34 5.09 -16.26
CA GLY A 561 19.96 6.45 -16.64
C GLY A 561 20.95 7.53 -16.16
N SER A 562 20.44 8.74 -15.88
CA SER A 562 21.23 9.91 -15.48
C SER A 562 21.59 9.95 -13.99
N SER A 563 20.84 9.25 -13.14
CA SER A 563 21.02 9.23 -11.69
C SER A 563 20.44 7.96 -11.08
N PRO A 564 21.02 7.43 -9.99
CA PRO A 564 20.50 6.25 -9.31
C PRO A 564 19.07 6.45 -8.79
N VAL A 565 18.25 5.41 -8.89
CA VAL A 565 16.87 5.39 -8.39
C VAL A 565 16.79 4.39 -7.25
N ILE A 566 16.35 4.85 -6.08
CA ILE A 566 16.02 3.93 -4.97
C ILE A 566 14.71 3.25 -5.35
N VAL A 567 14.79 1.95 -5.61
CA VAL A 567 13.63 1.10 -5.92
C VAL A 567 12.88 0.80 -4.62
N THR A 568 13.59 0.32 -3.60
CA THR A 568 13.00 0.06 -2.28
C THR A 568 14.04 0.15 -1.15
N ARG A 569 13.59 0.15 0.10
CA ARG A 569 14.39 0.27 1.33
C ARG A 569 13.91 -0.71 2.39
N GLY A 570 14.78 -1.06 3.33
CA GLY A 570 14.42 -1.81 4.52
C GLY A 570 15.27 -1.41 5.71
N TRP A 571 14.66 -1.36 6.89
CA TRP A 571 15.29 -0.92 8.14
C TRP A 571 15.17 -2.01 9.20
N THR A 572 16.15 -2.07 10.10
CA THR A 572 16.08 -2.88 11.30
C THR A 572 16.86 -2.24 12.44
N ASP A 573 16.36 -2.38 13.66
CA ASP A 573 17.19 -2.22 14.86
C ASP A 573 17.97 -3.53 15.07
N PRO A 574 19.32 -3.51 15.11
CA PRO A 574 20.17 -4.63 15.45
C PRO A 574 19.86 -5.29 16.80
N GLN A 575 19.17 -4.62 17.71
CA GLN A 575 18.73 -5.21 18.98
C GLN A 575 17.61 -6.23 18.78
N ASN A 576 16.83 -6.12 17.70
CA ASN A 576 15.71 -7.01 17.39
C ASN A 576 16.13 -8.21 16.53
N LEU A 577 17.20 -8.90 16.93
CA LEU A 577 17.77 -10.04 16.19
C LEU A 577 16.77 -11.18 15.95
N GLU A 578 15.93 -11.46 16.93
CA GLU A 578 15.02 -12.61 16.92
C GLU A 578 13.55 -12.21 16.74
N SER A 579 13.17 -11.02 17.21
CA SER A 579 11.79 -10.56 17.18
C SER A 579 11.69 -9.05 17.26
N ALA A 580 10.72 -8.47 16.53
CA ALA A 580 10.34 -7.07 16.68
C ALA A 580 9.75 -6.75 18.06
N ARG A 581 9.31 -7.75 18.84
CA ARG A 581 8.77 -7.56 20.20
C ARG A 581 9.81 -7.52 21.31
N ILE A 582 11.01 -8.03 21.04
CA ILE A 582 12.02 -8.26 22.06
C ILE A 582 13.34 -7.73 21.53
N SER A 583 13.73 -6.56 22.02
CA SER A 583 15.08 -6.06 21.84
C SER A 583 16.06 -6.70 22.85
N VAL A 584 17.21 -7.13 22.35
CA VAL A 584 18.35 -7.65 23.13
C VAL A 584 19.61 -6.86 22.73
N PRO A 585 20.31 -6.19 23.65
CA PRO A 585 21.51 -5.43 23.29
C PRO A 585 22.55 -6.31 22.60
N ILE A 586 23.10 -5.83 21.49
CA ILE A 586 24.20 -6.52 20.84
C ILE A 586 25.50 -6.28 21.61
N VAL A 587 26.31 -7.32 21.75
CA VAL A 587 27.67 -7.17 22.28
C VAL A 587 28.56 -6.48 21.23
N PRO A 588 29.18 -5.32 21.53
CA PRO A 588 30.07 -4.63 20.60
C PRO A 588 31.16 -5.54 20.03
N ASN A 589 31.44 -5.38 18.73
CA ASN A 589 32.40 -6.14 17.93
C ASN A 589 32.13 -7.65 17.82
N LYS A 590 31.08 -8.19 18.45
CA LYS A 590 30.63 -9.56 18.20
C LYS A 590 29.85 -9.61 16.89
N SER A 591 30.12 -10.64 16.10
CA SER A 591 29.45 -10.83 14.82
C SER A 591 28.12 -11.58 14.97
N TYR A 592 27.07 -11.04 14.36
CA TYR A 592 25.72 -11.58 14.29
C TYR A 592 25.26 -11.70 12.84
N THR A 593 24.16 -12.41 12.62
CA THR A 593 23.45 -12.43 11.34
C THR A 593 22.18 -11.62 11.51
N PHE A 594 22.09 -10.50 10.79
CA PHE A 594 20.93 -9.62 10.79
C PHE A 594 20.10 -9.92 9.54
N LYS A 595 18.80 -10.15 9.72
CA LYS A 595 17.86 -10.46 8.63
C LYS A 595 16.64 -9.56 8.70
N TRP A 596 16.26 -8.95 7.60
CA TRP A 596 15.05 -8.14 7.53
C TRP A 596 14.49 -8.05 6.12
N ALA A 597 13.18 -7.81 6.04
CA ALA A 597 12.50 -7.51 4.79
C ALA A 597 12.65 -6.03 4.41
N MET A 598 12.65 -5.77 3.10
CA MET A 598 12.51 -4.44 2.52
C MET A 598 11.03 -4.17 2.21
N GLU A 599 10.67 -2.93 1.84
CA GLU A 599 9.33 -2.64 1.34
C GLU A 599 9.07 -3.43 0.04
N PRO A 600 7.91 -4.10 -0.10
CA PRO A 600 7.54 -4.78 -1.34
C PRO A 600 7.39 -3.82 -2.50
N GLU A 601 7.63 -4.31 -3.72
CA GLU A 601 7.65 -3.45 -4.90
C GLU A 601 7.22 -4.21 -6.17
N ASP A 602 6.80 -3.49 -7.22
CA ASP A 602 6.67 -4.02 -8.57
C ASP A 602 7.39 -3.12 -9.58
N TYR A 603 8.65 -3.44 -9.86
CA TYR A 603 9.58 -2.56 -10.58
C TYR A 603 10.37 -3.29 -11.66
N VAL A 604 10.58 -2.65 -12.82
CA VAL A 604 11.41 -3.17 -13.91
C VAL A 604 12.73 -2.40 -14.02
N ILE A 605 13.82 -3.05 -13.61
CA ILE A 605 15.18 -2.57 -13.87
C ILE A 605 15.49 -2.83 -15.35
N GLN A 606 15.84 -1.78 -16.09
CA GLN A 606 15.97 -1.86 -17.55
C GLN A 606 17.24 -2.57 -17.99
N LYS A 607 17.25 -3.04 -19.25
CA LYS A 607 18.46 -3.55 -19.89
C LYS A 607 19.55 -2.46 -19.91
N GLY A 608 20.79 -2.86 -19.63
CA GLY A 608 21.96 -1.99 -19.56
C GLY A 608 22.11 -1.29 -18.20
N HIS A 609 21.11 -1.38 -17.33
CA HIS A 609 21.22 -0.91 -15.95
C HIS A 609 21.90 -1.97 -15.08
N ARG A 610 22.26 -1.60 -13.85
CA ARG A 610 22.79 -2.50 -12.83
C ARG A 610 21.86 -2.51 -11.62
N LEU A 611 21.64 -3.68 -11.04
CA LEU A 611 20.97 -3.80 -9.75
C LEU A 611 22.02 -3.61 -8.65
N GLY A 612 21.76 -2.71 -7.70
CA GLY A 612 22.63 -2.49 -6.54
C GLY A 612 21.94 -2.68 -5.20
N ILE A 613 22.67 -3.25 -4.24
CA ILE A 613 22.34 -3.18 -2.82
C ILE A 613 23.31 -2.22 -2.16
N VAL A 614 22.79 -1.21 -1.48
CA VAL A 614 23.58 -0.25 -0.71
C VAL A 614 23.25 -0.39 0.77
N LEU A 615 24.28 -0.60 1.59
CA LEU A 615 24.20 -0.66 3.03
C LEU A 615 24.62 0.69 3.62
N ILE A 616 23.74 1.27 4.42
CA ILE A 616 24.00 2.45 5.25
C ILE A 616 23.50 2.17 6.67
N ALA A 617 23.88 3.02 7.61
CA ALA A 617 23.30 2.97 8.96
C ALA A 617 22.07 3.89 9.02
N THR A 618 22.29 5.19 9.12
CA THR A 618 21.23 6.20 9.21
C THR A 618 20.63 6.51 7.83
N ASP A 619 19.32 6.30 7.71
CA ASP A 619 18.51 6.83 6.62
C ASP A 619 18.01 8.23 7.01
N PHE A 620 18.69 9.25 6.51
CA PHE A 620 18.38 10.65 6.83
C PHE A 620 16.99 11.12 6.39
N GLU A 621 16.24 10.30 5.64
CA GLU A 621 14.86 10.57 5.28
C GLU A 621 13.85 10.09 6.33
N SER A 622 14.13 9.01 7.05
CA SER A 622 13.11 8.34 7.89
C SER A 622 13.57 7.88 9.28
N SER A 623 14.86 7.60 9.50
CA SER A 623 15.34 7.07 10.79
C SER A 623 15.72 8.17 11.78
N ILE A 624 15.80 7.82 13.07
CA ILE A 624 16.50 8.63 14.08
C ILE A 624 17.93 8.90 13.62
N ILE A 625 18.44 10.12 13.85
CA ILE A 625 19.79 10.57 13.51
C ILE A 625 20.65 10.61 14.79
N PRO A 626 21.43 9.55 15.09
CA PRO A 626 22.29 9.48 16.26
C PRO A 626 23.61 10.24 16.10
N SER A 627 24.41 10.27 17.16
CA SER A 627 25.78 10.75 17.13
C SER A 627 26.66 9.91 16.18
N SER A 628 27.41 10.61 15.34
CA SER A 628 28.30 10.05 14.32
C SER A 628 29.33 9.08 14.89
N GLY A 629 29.83 8.19 14.02
CA GLY A 629 31.02 7.37 14.29
C GLY A 629 30.74 5.91 14.60
N THR A 630 29.50 5.43 14.46
CA THR A 630 29.24 3.98 14.58
C THR A 630 29.91 3.26 13.41
N LYS A 631 30.76 2.28 13.71
CA LYS A 631 31.42 1.46 12.68
C LYS A 631 30.71 0.12 12.54
N ILE A 632 30.30 -0.20 11.33
CA ILE A 632 29.71 -1.49 10.98
C ILE A 632 30.69 -2.23 10.07
N THR A 633 30.90 -3.52 10.36
CA THR A 633 31.81 -4.39 9.62
C THR A 633 31.07 -5.62 9.14
N VAL A 634 30.93 -5.79 7.83
CA VAL A 634 30.24 -6.89 7.17
C VAL A 634 31.24 -7.96 6.70
N ASP A 635 30.84 -9.23 6.78
CA ASP A 635 31.47 -10.37 6.10
C ASP A 635 30.65 -10.67 4.83
N PRO A 636 31.07 -10.19 3.65
CA PRO A 636 30.34 -10.41 2.39
C PRO A 636 30.18 -11.89 2.06
N SER A 637 31.14 -12.73 2.44
CA SER A 637 31.11 -14.17 2.14
C SER A 637 29.96 -14.92 2.81
N LYS A 638 29.36 -14.33 3.85
CA LYS A 638 28.21 -14.87 4.60
C LYS A 638 26.98 -13.97 4.51
N SER A 639 26.96 -13.07 3.53
CA SER A 639 25.88 -12.11 3.32
C SER A 639 25.21 -12.36 1.98
N GLN A 640 23.89 -12.21 1.95
CA GLN A 640 23.06 -12.47 0.78
C GLN A 640 21.79 -11.61 0.77
N VAL A 641 21.21 -11.46 -0.41
CA VAL A 641 19.90 -10.83 -0.63
C VAL A 641 19.04 -11.81 -1.42
N SER A 642 17.79 -11.98 -1.01
CA SER A 642 16.75 -12.72 -1.73
C SER A 642 15.85 -11.71 -2.42
N LEU A 643 15.78 -11.77 -3.75
CA LEU A 643 14.96 -10.87 -4.56
C LEU A 643 13.81 -11.62 -5.21
N PRO A 644 12.58 -11.09 -5.20
CA PRO A 644 11.43 -11.69 -5.86
C PRO A 644 11.44 -11.34 -7.36
N ILE A 645 12.20 -12.09 -8.14
CA ILE A 645 12.42 -11.82 -9.57
C ILE A 645 11.43 -12.60 -10.43
N VAL A 646 10.73 -11.91 -11.33
CA VAL A 646 9.85 -12.54 -12.33
C VAL A 646 10.71 -13.31 -13.33
N GLY A 647 10.57 -14.63 -13.33
CA GLY A 647 11.40 -15.55 -14.10
C GLY A 647 12.70 -15.98 -13.40
N GLY A 648 12.93 -15.59 -12.15
CA GLY A 648 14.07 -16.03 -11.34
C GLY A 648 15.44 -15.77 -11.96
N THR A 649 16.36 -16.73 -11.78
CA THR A 649 17.75 -16.66 -12.29
C THR A 649 17.82 -16.52 -13.81
N THR A 650 16.85 -17.07 -14.55
CA THR A 650 16.72 -16.94 -16.02
C THR A 650 16.64 -15.49 -16.47
N ALA A 651 15.93 -14.65 -15.71
CA ALA A 651 15.72 -13.25 -16.06
C ALA A 651 17.03 -12.45 -16.01
N LEU A 652 17.94 -12.83 -15.12
CA LEU A 652 19.27 -12.22 -15.00
C LEU A 652 20.21 -12.63 -16.14
N ASN A 653 19.83 -13.62 -16.98
CA ASN A 653 20.61 -14.12 -18.12
C ASN A 653 22.06 -14.50 -17.75
N LEU A 654 22.23 -14.95 -16.51
CA LEU A 654 23.47 -15.50 -15.98
C LEU A 654 23.52 -17.02 -16.20
N THR A 655 22.60 -17.56 -16.99
CA THR A 655 22.33 -18.98 -17.18
C THR A 655 23.59 -19.78 -17.49
N SER A 656 24.04 -20.51 -16.48
CA SER A 656 24.83 -21.72 -16.57
C SER A 656 23.96 -22.93 -16.22
N THR A 657 24.44 -24.12 -16.52
CA THR A 657 23.80 -25.36 -16.06
C THR A 657 23.76 -25.49 -14.54
N ALA A 658 24.64 -24.78 -13.81
CA ALA A 658 24.57 -24.70 -12.35
C ALA A 658 23.36 -23.87 -11.89
N ASP A 659 23.06 -22.76 -12.58
CA ASP A 659 21.91 -21.91 -12.25
C ASP A 659 20.57 -22.62 -12.54
N MET A 660 20.53 -23.44 -13.60
CA MET A 660 19.38 -24.29 -13.89
C MET A 660 19.12 -25.33 -12.78
N LYS A 661 20.17 -25.86 -12.14
CA LYS A 661 20.00 -26.78 -11.00
C LYS A 661 19.39 -26.05 -9.79
N THR A 662 19.83 -24.82 -9.55
CA THR A 662 19.21 -23.95 -8.53
C THR A 662 17.73 -23.72 -8.83
N LEU A 663 17.38 -23.41 -10.08
CA LEU A 663 15.98 -23.26 -10.50
C LEU A 663 15.16 -24.54 -10.30
N VAL A 664 15.70 -25.72 -10.63
CA VAL A 664 15.01 -27.01 -10.36
C VAL A 664 14.71 -27.17 -8.87
N ASN A 665 15.66 -26.88 -7.99
CA ASN A 665 15.45 -26.97 -6.55
C ASN A 665 14.40 -25.97 -6.06
N GLN A 666 14.45 -24.73 -6.55
CA GLN A 666 13.46 -23.70 -6.21
C GLN A 666 12.05 -24.08 -6.65
N LEU A 667 11.90 -24.60 -7.88
CA LEU A 667 10.61 -25.07 -8.38
C LEU A 667 10.11 -26.29 -7.59
N GLN A 668 11.00 -27.14 -7.10
CA GLN A 668 10.63 -28.23 -6.20
C GLN A 668 10.13 -27.70 -4.86
N ASP A 669 10.87 -26.76 -4.24
CA ASP A 669 10.50 -26.17 -2.95
C ASP A 669 9.16 -25.40 -3.03
N GLN A 670 8.83 -24.85 -4.21
CA GLN A 670 7.56 -24.20 -4.50
C GLN A 670 6.45 -25.17 -4.94
N GLY A 671 6.70 -26.48 -4.99
CA GLY A 671 5.71 -27.49 -5.37
C GLY A 671 5.41 -27.60 -6.87
N ASP A 672 6.12 -26.84 -7.71
CA ASP A 672 6.02 -26.92 -9.18
C ASP A 672 6.64 -28.21 -9.74
N ILE A 673 7.50 -28.89 -8.96
CA ILE A 673 8.00 -30.25 -9.24
C ILE A 673 7.50 -31.19 -8.15
N LYS A 674 6.58 -32.08 -8.51
CA LYS A 674 5.76 -32.84 -7.55
C LYS A 674 6.53 -33.88 -6.73
N THR A 675 7.68 -34.35 -7.20
CA THR A 675 8.41 -35.45 -6.56
C THR A 675 9.91 -35.22 -6.53
N ASN A 676 10.55 -35.70 -5.46
CA ASN A 676 12.01 -35.67 -5.34
C ASN A 676 12.71 -36.43 -6.48
N GLN A 677 12.08 -37.49 -6.99
CA GLN A 677 12.62 -38.28 -8.10
C GLN A 677 12.63 -37.49 -9.42
N ALA A 678 11.56 -36.73 -9.69
CA ALA A 678 11.49 -35.85 -10.87
C ALA A 678 12.58 -34.77 -10.80
N ALA A 679 12.71 -34.09 -9.65
CA ALA A 679 13.75 -33.10 -9.42
C ALA A 679 15.17 -33.70 -9.52
N GLN A 680 15.40 -34.87 -8.93
CA GLN A 680 16.68 -35.58 -9.02
C GLN A 680 17.04 -35.96 -10.45
N ALA A 681 16.09 -36.43 -11.26
CA ALA A 681 16.33 -36.76 -12.66
C ALA A 681 16.78 -35.53 -13.46
N LEU A 682 16.13 -34.38 -13.26
CA LEU A 682 16.52 -33.11 -13.89
C LEU A 682 17.91 -32.67 -13.44
N ASN A 683 18.17 -32.67 -12.13
CA ASN A 683 19.46 -32.30 -11.55
C ASN A 683 20.61 -33.20 -11.99
N LEU A 684 20.37 -34.51 -12.12
CA LEU A 684 21.37 -35.47 -12.60
C LEU A 684 21.73 -35.19 -14.06
N HIS A 685 20.72 -34.96 -14.91
CA HIS A 685 20.95 -34.62 -16.31
C HIS A 685 21.74 -33.32 -16.44
N LEU A 686 21.35 -32.27 -15.72
CA LEU A 686 22.07 -30.98 -15.70
C LEU A 686 23.50 -31.10 -15.16
N THR A 687 23.75 -32.02 -14.22
CA THR A 687 25.12 -32.29 -13.75
C THR A 687 25.99 -32.85 -14.87
N GLY A 688 25.43 -33.71 -15.74
CA GLY A 688 26.11 -34.18 -16.95
C GLY A 688 26.39 -33.05 -17.96
N VAL A 689 25.44 -32.14 -18.16
CA VAL A 689 25.64 -30.96 -19.04
C VAL A 689 26.75 -30.05 -18.49
N ASN A 690 26.75 -29.80 -17.18
CA ASN A 690 27.72 -28.93 -16.52
C ASN A 690 29.17 -29.40 -16.68
N GLN A 691 29.41 -30.71 -16.66
CA GLN A 691 30.75 -31.25 -16.91
C GLN A 691 31.26 -30.88 -18.32
N PHE A 692 30.38 -30.88 -19.32
CA PHE A 692 30.74 -30.46 -20.68
C PHE A 692 30.86 -28.94 -20.79
N GLU A 693 30.04 -28.19 -20.04
CA GLU A 693 30.10 -26.73 -19.97
C GLU A 693 31.46 -26.26 -19.44
N ILE A 694 31.91 -26.81 -18.30
CA ILE A 694 33.21 -26.51 -17.67
C ILE A 694 34.37 -26.93 -18.61
N SER A 695 34.20 -28.00 -19.36
CA SER A 695 35.21 -28.52 -20.28
C SER A 695 35.24 -27.80 -21.65
N GLY A 696 34.35 -26.83 -21.89
CA GLY A 696 34.27 -26.09 -23.16
C GLY A 696 33.84 -26.92 -24.37
N LEU A 697 33.16 -28.06 -24.18
CA LEU A 697 32.80 -28.99 -25.25
C LEU A 697 31.42 -28.65 -25.85
N ALA A 698 31.37 -27.59 -26.67
CA ALA A 698 30.14 -26.99 -27.21
C ALA A 698 29.13 -28.00 -27.81
N ASP A 699 29.56 -28.84 -28.75
CA ASP A 699 28.66 -29.82 -29.40
C ASP A 699 28.01 -30.78 -28.41
N LYS A 700 28.75 -31.18 -27.35
CA LYS A 700 28.22 -32.05 -26.31
C LYS A 700 27.23 -31.32 -25.42
N VAL A 701 27.49 -30.06 -25.09
CA VAL A 701 26.56 -29.20 -24.35
C VAL A 701 25.24 -29.09 -25.13
N VAL A 702 25.29 -28.72 -26.41
CA VAL A 702 24.11 -28.57 -27.26
C VAL A 702 23.30 -29.87 -27.34
N LYS A 703 23.97 -31.01 -27.58
CA LYS A 703 23.30 -32.32 -27.64
C LYS A 703 22.62 -32.70 -26.32
N GLN A 704 23.29 -32.47 -25.19
CA GLN A 704 22.74 -32.81 -23.87
C GLN A 704 21.59 -31.88 -23.47
N LEU A 705 21.64 -30.61 -23.84
CA LEU A 705 20.55 -29.65 -23.66
C LEU A 705 19.30 -30.04 -24.47
N GLN A 706 19.47 -30.52 -25.72
CA GLN A 706 18.36 -31.07 -26.49
C GLN A 706 17.76 -32.31 -25.81
N GLY A 707 18.59 -33.20 -25.26
CA GLY A 707 18.14 -34.33 -24.46
C GLY A 707 17.37 -33.91 -23.20
N PHE A 708 17.79 -32.79 -22.59
CA PHE A 708 17.10 -32.23 -21.42
C PHE A 708 15.69 -31.73 -21.78
N LYS A 709 15.50 -31.10 -22.95
CA LYS A 709 14.15 -30.73 -23.42
C LYS A 709 13.21 -31.92 -23.52
N VAL A 710 13.71 -33.05 -24.03
CA VAL A 710 12.92 -34.29 -24.13
C VAL A 710 12.51 -34.77 -22.72
N LEU A 711 13.42 -34.68 -21.74
CA LEU A 711 13.11 -35.01 -20.35
C LEU A 711 12.03 -34.07 -19.78
N LEU A 712 12.13 -32.76 -20.03
CA LEU A 712 11.10 -31.79 -19.62
C LEU A 712 9.73 -32.12 -20.24
N ASP A 713 9.67 -32.42 -21.54
CA ASP A 713 8.44 -32.81 -22.23
C ASP A 713 7.79 -34.05 -21.61
N GLN A 714 8.61 -35.05 -21.28
CA GLN A 714 8.16 -36.28 -20.63
C GLN A 714 7.60 -36.02 -19.23
N GLN A 715 8.30 -35.23 -18.42
CA GLN A 715 7.85 -34.91 -17.07
C GLN A 715 6.59 -34.04 -17.07
N LYS A 716 6.45 -33.08 -18.00
CA LYS A 716 5.23 -32.28 -18.17
C LYS A 716 4.04 -33.16 -18.55
N LYS A 717 4.20 -34.04 -19.56
CA LYS A 717 3.15 -34.98 -19.99
C LYS A 717 2.73 -35.93 -18.88
N SER A 718 3.66 -36.33 -18.01
CA SER A 718 3.41 -37.19 -16.86
C SER A 718 2.81 -36.42 -15.67
N GLY A 719 2.61 -35.10 -15.80
CA GLY A 719 2.12 -34.24 -14.74
C GLY A 719 3.06 -34.14 -13.53
N LEU A 720 4.35 -34.49 -13.68
CA LEU A 720 5.35 -34.44 -12.61
C LEU A 720 5.90 -33.02 -12.40
N ILE A 721 5.83 -32.18 -13.42
CA ILE A 721 6.16 -30.75 -13.34
C ILE A 721 4.96 -29.91 -13.83
N SER A 722 4.81 -28.72 -13.26
CA SER A 722 3.78 -27.76 -13.66
C SER A 722 4.07 -27.13 -15.03
N ASN A 723 3.08 -26.45 -15.62
CA ASN A 723 3.30 -25.65 -16.83
C ASN A 723 4.36 -24.57 -16.58
N ARG A 724 4.32 -23.92 -15.41
CA ARG A 724 5.27 -22.90 -14.98
C ARG A 724 6.70 -23.44 -14.93
N ALA A 725 6.93 -24.57 -14.27
CA ALA A 725 8.25 -25.20 -14.22
C ALA A 725 8.78 -25.53 -15.62
N TYR A 726 7.93 -26.11 -16.46
CA TYR A 726 8.32 -26.43 -17.83
C TYR A 726 8.70 -25.18 -18.63
N ASP A 727 7.87 -24.13 -18.60
CA ASP A 727 8.09 -22.93 -19.40
C ASP A 727 9.36 -22.19 -18.97
N LEU A 728 9.63 -22.10 -17.66
CA LEU A 728 10.85 -21.51 -17.11
C LEU A 728 12.10 -22.32 -17.47
N LEU A 729 12.10 -23.63 -17.22
CA LEU A 729 13.25 -24.50 -17.52
C LEU A 729 13.52 -24.57 -19.03
N ASN A 730 12.49 -24.62 -19.87
CA ASN A 730 12.67 -24.68 -21.32
C ASN A 730 13.24 -23.36 -21.88
N LYS A 731 12.85 -22.22 -21.30
CA LYS A 731 13.42 -20.90 -21.63
C LYS A 731 14.91 -20.83 -21.30
N ASP A 732 15.35 -21.40 -20.17
CA ASP A 732 16.77 -21.52 -19.82
C ASP A 732 17.54 -22.37 -20.82
N VAL A 733 16.97 -23.51 -21.22
CA VAL A 733 17.58 -24.37 -22.23
C VAL A 733 17.75 -23.62 -23.55
N ASP A 734 16.75 -22.84 -23.98
CA ASP A 734 16.84 -22.04 -25.20
C ASP A 734 17.93 -20.96 -25.13
N GLN A 735 18.12 -20.32 -23.97
CA GLN A 735 19.20 -19.37 -23.77
C GLN A 735 20.57 -20.06 -23.83
N LEU A 736 20.74 -21.19 -23.15
CA LEU A 736 21.98 -21.96 -23.18
C LEU A 736 22.30 -22.51 -24.56
N LEU A 737 21.29 -22.99 -25.30
CA LEU A 737 21.46 -23.41 -26.69
C LEU A 737 21.97 -22.25 -27.55
N LYS A 738 21.38 -21.05 -27.43
CA LYS A 738 21.86 -19.86 -28.15
C LYS A 738 23.30 -19.46 -27.77
N LYS A 739 23.72 -19.69 -26.53
CA LYS A 739 25.08 -19.42 -26.04
C LYS A 739 26.10 -20.37 -26.67
N TRP A 740 25.77 -21.66 -26.74
CA TRP A 740 26.69 -22.73 -27.15
C TRP A 740 26.60 -23.13 -28.63
N GLN A 741 25.63 -22.60 -29.38
CA GLN A 741 25.51 -22.74 -30.83
C GLN A 741 26.21 -21.63 -31.63
N LYS A 742 26.91 -20.70 -30.94
CA LYS A 742 27.84 -19.76 -31.57
C LYS A 742 29.20 -20.39 -31.71
#